data_AF-A0A1Y5HQ16-F1
#
_entry.id   AF-A0A1Y5HQ16-F1
#
_cell.length_a   1.000
_cell.length_b   1.000
_cell.length_c   1.000
_cell.angle_alpha   90.00
_cell.angle_beta   90.00
_cell.angle_gamma   90.00
#
_symmetry.space_group_name_H-M   'P 1'
#
loop_
_entity.id
_entity.type
_entity.pdbx_description
1 polymer ?
#
loop_
_entity_poly.entity_id
_entity_poly.type
_entity_poly.pdbx_seq_one_letter_code
_entity_poly.pdbx_strand_id
1 'polypeptide(L)'
;NVAVRNAGDGIALAQTAEGALGSMNDSLQRIRELAVQSSNATNSDVDRDALQAEVSQLVAEITRTSEETDFNGRKLLDGSFSASFQVGANAGQTIDVSIAELTSEKLGSDSQAGVSSQGNANKLGNGDLVINGENIRASVSGDDSLSFAGKEYSGIAKAAAINESSDQTGVTATVDENVVLGTDMNNATLGTATAQANVVLNGVTIALEGTANSTDAELAATRGSTIAALNAKAEQTGVTASDGGNDGGVILTAADGRNITLTGVNDLSVYGLADSDTGAAAAIQSQAGFTLTAENANTDINITGGDDTGNGNLENSGLAAGNYSPQTAVTSSTKQEVGGADAGATTVSTTASSIALTASQALASGVTVTSVTNSLAGAQAAFDAAGYDVTVATYDQEGIATAAQEAKASEKRLDDGDLVINGVAIAASSTLDDTASDTTAGSSDAAASGISIAATINKSTESTGVTAEVNATEVIGGANARSGATGLTFGATAGAVAVGDTVVLTINGTSINLAETGDYEKNKAAAITAFNEVSGQTGVVASDNGQSLTLTAADGRNISMFADGGAALAMTDLGTSIENFGLNVANVGQNNGATTVKAYTYASGAETTYSTVSLSSASAFEVKNGTSGAEGLSDSGLVAG
;
A
#
# COMPACT_ATOMS: atom_id res chain seq x y z
N ASN A 1 21.41 59.93 28.51
CA ASN A 1 22.35 58.79 28.51
C ASN A 1 21.72 57.47 28.08
N VAL A 2 20.50 57.13 28.51
CA VAL A 2 19.84 55.87 28.10
C VAL A 2 19.54 55.82 26.60
N ALA A 3 19.02 56.92 26.02
CA ALA A 3 18.73 57.01 24.58
C ALA A 3 19.98 56.83 23.68
N VAL A 4 21.13 57.37 24.09
CA VAL A 4 22.41 57.19 23.37
C VAL A 4 22.91 55.75 23.46
N ARG A 5 22.72 55.09 24.61
CA ARG A 5 23.05 53.66 24.76
C ARG A 5 22.16 52.80 23.87
N ASN A 6 20.85 53.04 23.86
CA ASN A 6 19.91 52.30 23.01
C ASN A 6 20.21 52.48 21.51
N ALA A 7 20.64 53.69 21.09
CA ALA A 7 21.11 53.92 19.74
C ALA A 7 22.42 53.15 19.44
N GLY A 8 23.34 53.09 20.41
CA GLY A 8 24.56 52.27 20.33
C GLY A 8 24.26 50.78 20.19
N ASP A 9 23.27 50.26 20.92
CA ASP A 9 22.83 48.86 20.81
C ASP A 9 22.22 48.56 19.43
N GLY A 10 21.45 49.50 18.87
CA GLY A 10 20.93 49.39 17.50
C GLY A 10 22.03 49.39 16.43
N ILE A 11 23.07 50.20 16.61
CA ILE A 11 24.24 50.21 15.70
C ILE A 11 25.01 48.89 15.78
N ALA A 12 25.29 48.41 17.00
CA ALA A 12 26.02 47.17 17.20
C ALA A 12 25.27 45.97 16.58
N LEU A 13 23.95 45.93 16.74
CA LEU A 13 23.09 44.94 16.12
C LEU A 13 23.18 44.99 14.58
N ALA A 14 23.04 46.18 14.00
CA ALA A 14 23.09 46.35 12.56
C ALA A 14 24.44 45.93 11.98
N GLN A 15 25.54 46.19 12.69
CA GLN A 15 26.89 45.75 12.29
C GLN A 15 27.07 44.24 12.39
N THR A 16 26.51 43.58 13.41
CA THR A 16 26.50 42.12 13.51
C THR A 16 25.74 41.50 12.33
N ALA A 17 24.57 42.05 12.00
CA ALA A 17 23.82 41.62 10.82
C ALA A 17 24.59 41.87 9.52
N GLU A 18 25.15 43.08 9.32
CA GLU A 18 25.91 43.43 8.12
C GLU A 18 27.13 42.53 7.91
N GLY A 19 27.86 42.17 8.98
CA GLY A 19 28.98 41.24 8.90
C GLY A 19 28.57 39.83 8.45
N ALA A 20 27.44 39.34 8.96
CA ALA A 20 26.89 38.06 8.54
C ALA A 20 26.42 38.08 7.08
N LEU A 21 25.78 39.17 6.65
CA LEU A 21 25.37 39.38 5.25
C LEU A 21 26.55 39.43 4.29
N GLY A 22 27.68 40.04 4.72
CA GLY A 22 28.92 40.04 3.95
C GLY A 22 29.41 38.62 3.66
N SER A 23 29.44 37.76 4.69
CA SER A 23 29.85 36.36 4.54
C SER A 23 28.91 35.57 3.61
N MET A 24 27.59 35.78 3.72
CA MET A 24 26.61 35.15 2.83
C MET A 24 26.79 35.59 1.37
N ASN A 25 27.03 36.88 1.13
CA ASN A 25 27.27 37.42 -0.21
C ASN A 25 28.52 36.81 -0.85
N ASP A 26 29.61 36.65 -0.09
CA ASP A 26 30.84 36.01 -0.58
C ASP A 26 30.59 34.54 -0.95
N SER A 27 29.84 33.79 -0.14
CA SER A 27 29.43 32.41 -0.44
C SER A 27 28.56 32.32 -1.69
N LEU A 28 27.58 33.22 -1.85
CA LEU A 28 26.70 33.26 -3.04
C LEU A 28 27.46 33.61 -4.32
N GLN A 29 28.43 34.53 -4.25
CA GLN A 29 29.30 34.82 -5.38
C GLN A 29 30.15 33.62 -5.77
N ARG A 30 30.66 32.87 -4.78
CA ARG A 30 31.40 31.62 -5.04
C ARG A 30 30.50 30.55 -5.67
N ILE A 31 29.28 30.35 -5.18
CA ILE A 31 28.30 29.44 -5.78
C ILE A 31 28.04 29.82 -7.25
N ARG A 32 27.91 31.11 -7.54
CA ARG A 32 27.74 31.61 -8.92
C ARG A 32 28.94 31.30 -9.80
N GLU A 33 30.16 31.49 -9.32
CA GLU A 33 31.38 31.14 -10.06
C GLU A 33 31.42 29.64 -10.38
N LEU A 34 31.11 28.79 -9.41
CA LEU A 34 31.08 27.33 -9.57
C LEU A 34 30.00 26.89 -10.56
N ALA A 35 28.82 27.52 -10.54
CA ALA A 35 27.76 27.26 -11.51
C ALA A 35 28.16 27.64 -12.95
N VAL A 36 28.83 28.79 -13.12
CA VAL A 36 29.37 29.19 -14.44
C VAL A 36 30.49 28.23 -14.87
N GLN A 37 31.31 27.77 -13.94
CA GLN A 37 32.37 26.80 -14.20
C GLN A 37 31.79 25.44 -14.62
N SER A 38 30.77 24.92 -13.92
CA SER A 38 30.16 23.62 -14.20
C SER A 38 29.40 23.59 -15.54
N SER A 39 28.87 24.75 -15.96
CA SER A 39 28.18 24.93 -17.24
C SER A 39 29.08 24.79 -18.47
N ASN A 40 30.41 24.79 -18.32
CA ASN A 40 31.32 24.57 -19.44
C ASN A 40 31.29 23.11 -19.91
N ALA A 41 31.07 22.90 -21.21
CA ALA A 41 30.95 21.59 -21.86
C ALA A 41 32.23 20.73 -21.75
N THR A 42 33.38 21.32 -21.46
CA THR A 42 34.66 20.59 -21.33
C THR A 42 34.86 19.89 -19.99
N ASN A 43 34.00 20.11 -18.99
CA ASN A 43 34.08 19.40 -17.72
C ASN A 43 33.57 17.97 -17.86
N SER A 44 34.27 17.03 -17.21
CA SER A 44 33.79 15.66 -17.02
C SER A 44 32.75 15.59 -15.90
N ASP A 45 32.06 14.46 -15.77
CA ASP A 45 31.06 14.28 -14.70
C ASP A 45 31.72 14.27 -13.32
N VAL A 46 32.93 13.70 -13.21
CA VAL A 46 33.74 13.76 -11.98
C VAL A 46 34.08 15.21 -11.59
N ASP A 47 34.34 16.08 -12.57
CA ASP A 47 34.58 17.50 -12.30
C ASP A 47 33.30 18.20 -11.81
N ARG A 48 32.14 17.86 -12.39
CA ARG A 48 30.85 18.42 -11.96
C ARG A 48 30.46 17.96 -10.56
N ASP A 49 30.70 16.70 -10.21
CA ASP A 49 30.46 16.17 -8.87
C ASP A 49 31.32 16.88 -7.81
N ALA A 50 32.59 17.12 -8.12
CA ALA A 50 33.49 17.87 -7.23
C ALA A 50 33.03 19.32 -7.03
N LEU A 51 32.60 19.99 -8.11
CA LEU A 51 32.04 21.34 -8.05
C LEU A 51 30.73 21.37 -7.24
N GLN A 52 29.87 20.35 -7.40
CA GLN A 52 28.62 20.23 -6.66
C GLN A 52 28.86 20.02 -5.16
N ALA A 53 29.87 19.22 -4.79
CA ALA A 53 30.25 19.05 -3.39
C ALA A 53 30.69 20.38 -2.73
N GLU A 54 31.41 21.23 -3.47
CA GLU A 54 31.79 22.58 -2.99
C GLU A 54 30.55 23.48 -2.83
N VAL A 55 29.61 23.46 -3.80
CA VAL A 55 28.33 24.19 -3.70
C VAL A 55 27.55 23.74 -2.46
N SER A 56 27.44 22.44 -2.18
CA SER A 56 26.75 21.93 -1.00
C SER A 56 27.38 22.43 0.31
N GLN A 57 28.70 22.55 0.39
CA GLN A 57 29.38 23.11 1.56
C GLN A 57 29.09 24.60 1.74
N LEU A 58 29.06 25.37 0.64
CA LEU A 58 28.75 26.80 0.67
C LEU A 58 27.29 27.06 1.07
N VAL A 59 26.35 26.24 0.60
CA VAL A 59 24.95 26.31 1.03
C VAL A 59 24.80 25.97 2.51
N ALA A 60 25.49 24.95 3.00
CA ALA A 60 25.48 24.61 4.43
C ALA A 60 26.03 25.76 5.30
N GLU A 61 27.06 26.47 4.83
CA GLU A 61 27.61 27.64 5.51
C GLU A 61 26.66 28.84 5.51
N ILE A 62 25.90 29.06 4.42
CA ILE A 62 24.82 30.06 4.37
C ILE A 62 23.74 29.71 5.40
N THR A 63 23.29 28.45 5.44
CA THR A 63 22.31 27.99 6.43
C THR A 63 22.81 28.21 7.85
N ARG A 64 24.05 27.78 8.17
CA ARG A 64 24.66 28.00 9.49
C ARG A 64 24.72 29.48 9.86
N THR A 65 25.13 30.34 8.92
CA THR A 65 25.20 31.79 9.17
C THR A 65 23.81 32.37 9.46
N SER A 66 22.78 31.92 8.75
CA SER A 66 21.40 32.34 8.97
C SER A 66 20.91 31.93 10.36
N GLU A 67 21.16 30.67 10.74
CA GLU A 67 20.68 30.08 11.99
C GLU A 67 21.47 30.56 13.23
N GLU A 68 22.78 30.77 13.11
CA GLU A 68 23.64 31.05 14.27
C GLU A 68 23.75 32.55 14.57
N THR A 69 23.54 33.44 13.60
CA THR A 69 23.69 34.89 13.81
C THR A 69 22.65 35.42 14.79
N ASP A 70 23.10 35.81 15.98
CA ASP A 70 22.29 36.40 17.03
C ASP A 70 22.89 37.69 17.60
N PHE A 71 22.02 38.53 18.17
CA PHE A 71 22.43 39.64 19.02
C PHE A 71 21.62 39.63 20.31
N ASN A 72 22.32 39.49 21.43
CA ASN A 72 21.71 39.36 22.76
C ASN A 72 20.68 38.23 22.84
N GLY A 73 20.98 37.07 22.22
CA GLY A 73 20.12 35.89 22.27
C GLY A 73 18.89 35.96 21.37
N ARG A 74 18.79 36.96 20.49
CA ARG A 74 17.75 37.06 19.46
C ARG A 74 18.36 36.83 18.09
N LYS A 75 17.80 35.89 17.34
CA LYS A 75 18.19 35.60 15.96
C LYS A 75 17.89 36.80 15.07
N LEU A 76 18.78 37.05 14.12
CA LEU A 76 18.70 38.24 13.26
C LEU A 76 18.21 37.93 11.84
N LEU A 77 18.49 36.74 11.31
CA LEU A 77 18.36 36.43 9.88
C LEU A 77 17.25 35.40 9.56
N ASP A 78 16.51 34.93 10.56
CA ASP A 78 15.43 33.95 10.41
C ASP A 78 14.06 34.60 10.08
N GLY A 79 14.04 35.90 9.78
CA GLY A 79 12.83 36.65 9.46
C GLY A 79 11.94 37.02 10.65
N SER A 80 12.24 36.51 11.85
CA SER A 80 11.47 36.84 13.07
C SER A 80 11.85 38.20 13.67
N PHE A 81 12.99 38.76 13.24
CA PHE A 81 13.58 39.92 13.89
C PHE A 81 12.90 41.24 13.52
N SER A 82 12.19 41.80 14.50
CA SER A 82 11.75 43.20 14.49
C SER A 82 12.00 43.85 15.85
N ALA A 83 12.54 45.06 15.86
CA ALA A 83 12.84 45.78 17.09
C ALA A 83 12.70 47.30 16.92
N SER A 84 12.06 47.94 17.90
CA SER A 84 11.97 49.39 18.02
C SER A 84 12.99 49.90 19.05
N PHE A 85 13.90 50.76 18.61
CA PHE A 85 14.90 51.38 19.48
C PHE A 85 14.48 52.80 19.83
N GLN A 86 14.17 53.05 21.11
CA GLN A 86 13.88 54.40 21.61
C GLN A 86 15.17 55.22 21.70
N VAL A 87 15.35 56.13 20.74
CA VAL A 87 16.56 56.96 20.56
C VAL A 87 16.37 58.41 21.00
N GLY A 88 15.14 58.82 21.33
CA GLY A 88 14.83 60.15 21.85
C GLY A 88 14.43 60.16 23.33
N ALA A 89 14.36 61.35 23.92
CA ALA A 89 14.05 61.54 25.34
C ALA A 89 12.56 61.38 25.67
N ASN A 90 11.67 61.54 24.68
CA ASN A 90 10.22 61.48 24.84
C ASN A 90 9.65 60.20 24.22
N ALA A 91 8.62 59.61 24.82
CA ALA A 91 7.96 58.41 24.31
C ALA A 91 7.55 58.55 22.83
N GLY A 92 7.79 57.49 22.03
CA GLY A 92 7.47 57.45 20.60
C GLY A 92 8.57 57.98 19.67
N GLN A 93 9.71 58.42 20.22
CA GLN A 93 10.90 58.77 19.43
C GLN A 93 11.77 57.52 19.19
N THR A 94 11.27 56.60 18.37
CA THR A 94 11.90 55.30 18.06
C THR A 94 12.46 55.23 16.64
N ILE A 95 13.38 54.30 16.42
CA ILE A 95 13.78 53.79 15.10
C ILE A 95 13.41 52.32 15.06
N ASP A 96 12.63 51.92 14.07
CA ASP A 96 12.25 50.53 13.86
C ASP A 96 13.24 49.87 12.91
N VAL A 97 13.76 48.72 13.31
CA VAL A 97 14.64 47.88 12.51
C VAL A 97 13.95 46.54 12.33
N SER A 98 13.83 46.12 11.07
CA SER A 98 13.42 44.78 10.71
C SER A 98 14.47 44.19 9.79
N ILE A 99 14.70 42.89 9.92
CA ILE A 99 15.62 42.15 9.05
C ILE A 99 14.81 41.03 8.42
N ALA A 100 14.88 40.94 7.09
CA ALA A 100 14.16 39.93 6.33
C ALA A 100 14.74 38.53 6.58
N GLU A 101 13.93 37.51 6.30
CA GLU A 101 14.38 36.12 6.31
C GLU A 101 15.41 35.88 5.20
N LEU A 102 16.54 35.29 5.55
CA LEU A 102 17.67 35.06 4.64
C LEU A 102 18.22 33.63 4.80
N THR A 103 17.31 32.67 4.85
CA THR A 103 17.60 31.24 4.83
C THR A 103 17.99 30.80 3.41
N SER A 104 18.71 29.69 3.29
CA SER A 104 19.06 29.10 1.98
C SER A 104 17.80 28.76 1.16
N GLU A 105 16.72 28.36 1.82
CA GLU A 105 15.39 28.13 1.24
C GLU A 105 14.77 29.40 0.66
N LYS A 106 14.87 30.54 1.37
CA LYS A 106 14.35 31.84 0.89
C LYS A 106 15.23 32.42 -0.22
N LEU A 107 16.55 32.30 -0.11
CA LEU A 107 17.51 32.83 -1.08
C LEU A 107 17.50 32.08 -2.42
N GLY A 108 17.08 30.82 -2.43
CA GLY A 108 16.93 29.98 -3.64
C GLY A 108 15.58 30.09 -4.34
N SER A 109 14.68 30.95 -3.88
CA SER A 109 13.32 31.07 -4.41
C SER A 109 13.19 32.14 -5.50
N ASP A 110 12.37 31.88 -6.52
CA ASP A 110 12.11 32.86 -7.59
C ASP A 110 11.16 33.97 -7.11
N SER A 111 11.30 35.14 -7.73
CA SER A 111 10.38 36.27 -7.62
C SER A 111 8.95 35.96 -8.05
N GLN A 112 8.74 34.87 -8.82
CA GLN A 112 7.43 34.36 -9.23
C GLN A 112 7.13 33.06 -8.48
N ALA A 113 5.86 32.81 -8.18
CA ALA A 113 5.43 31.50 -7.70
C ALA A 113 5.60 30.48 -8.84
N GLY A 114 6.17 29.33 -8.51
CA GLY A 114 6.36 28.23 -9.44
C GLY A 114 6.04 26.90 -8.77
N VAL A 115 5.40 25.99 -9.50
CA VAL A 115 5.03 24.67 -8.98
C VAL A 115 5.03 23.65 -10.11
N SER A 116 5.81 22.58 -9.96
CA SER A 116 5.95 21.55 -11.00
C SER A 116 5.06 20.35 -10.70
N SER A 117 4.49 19.79 -11.76
CA SER A 117 3.71 18.56 -11.72
C SER A 117 4.56 17.38 -12.16
N GLN A 118 4.15 16.18 -11.76
CA GLN A 118 4.68 14.96 -12.37
C GLN A 118 3.82 14.52 -13.55
N GLY A 119 4.48 13.99 -14.58
CA GLY A 119 3.82 13.26 -15.64
C GLY A 119 3.18 11.98 -15.11
N ASN A 120 1.94 11.71 -15.53
CA ASN A 120 1.22 10.49 -15.21
C ASN A 120 0.31 10.08 -16.37
N ALA A 121 -0.15 8.83 -16.36
CA ALA A 121 -0.95 8.24 -17.43
C ALA A 121 -2.45 8.60 -17.35
N ASN A 122 -2.84 9.57 -16.51
CA ASN A 122 -4.22 10.01 -16.37
C ASN A 122 -4.43 11.31 -17.14
N LYS A 123 -5.57 11.41 -17.84
CA LYS A 123 -6.00 12.67 -18.45
C LYS A 123 -6.55 13.60 -17.37
N LEU A 124 -6.50 14.91 -17.61
CA LEU A 124 -7.24 15.85 -16.79
C LEU A 124 -8.73 15.76 -17.14
N GLY A 125 -9.55 15.45 -16.15
CA GLY A 125 -11.01 15.52 -16.16
C GLY A 125 -11.51 16.92 -15.81
N ASN A 126 -12.77 17.20 -16.13
CA ASN A 126 -13.39 18.47 -15.78
C ASN A 126 -13.60 18.52 -14.26
N GLY A 127 -13.02 19.51 -13.57
CA GLY A 127 -13.09 19.67 -12.11
C GLY A 127 -11.97 18.96 -11.34
N ASP A 128 -11.03 18.32 -12.05
CA ASP A 128 -9.83 17.73 -11.44
C ASP A 128 -8.88 18.81 -10.91
N LEU A 129 -8.75 19.93 -11.62
CA LEU A 129 -7.82 21.00 -11.29
C LEU A 129 -8.53 22.36 -11.30
N VAL A 130 -8.32 23.10 -10.23
CA VAL A 130 -8.79 24.47 -10.03
C VAL A 130 -7.59 25.32 -9.62
N ILE A 131 -7.28 26.34 -10.40
CA ILE A 131 -6.16 27.24 -10.14
C ILE A 131 -6.73 28.63 -9.83
N ASN A 132 -6.37 29.20 -8.69
CA ASN A 132 -6.82 30.54 -8.28
C ASN A 132 -8.35 30.71 -8.32
N GLY A 133 -9.08 29.63 -8.07
CA GLY A 133 -10.55 29.59 -8.08
C GLY A 133 -11.20 29.37 -9.45
N GLU A 134 -10.42 29.25 -10.52
CA GLU A 134 -10.91 28.95 -11.88
C GLU A 134 -10.76 27.46 -12.19
N ASN A 135 -11.82 26.85 -12.73
CA ASN A 135 -11.77 25.45 -13.16
C ASN A 135 -10.98 25.31 -14.45
N ILE A 136 -10.03 24.38 -14.46
CA ILE A 136 -9.33 23.99 -15.68
C ILE A 136 -10.16 22.95 -16.41
N ARG A 137 -10.31 23.14 -17.73
CA ARG A 137 -11.04 22.18 -18.57
C ARG A 137 -10.31 20.85 -18.64
N ALA A 138 -11.03 19.82 -19.07
CA ALA A 138 -10.40 18.53 -19.38
C ALA A 138 -9.33 18.67 -20.48
N SER A 139 -8.24 17.90 -20.36
CA SER A 139 -7.23 17.78 -21.42
C SER A 139 -7.77 16.89 -22.54
N VAL A 140 -7.47 17.25 -23.79
CA VAL A 140 -7.96 16.52 -24.97
C VAL A 140 -6.82 16.19 -25.92
N SER A 141 -6.96 15.10 -26.67
CA SER A 141 -5.93 14.64 -27.60
C SER A 141 -5.62 15.61 -28.74
N GLY A 142 -6.53 16.55 -29.04
CA GLY A 142 -6.34 17.60 -30.05
C GLY A 142 -5.32 18.67 -29.63
N ASP A 143 -5.04 18.82 -28.34
CA ASP A 143 -4.07 19.80 -27.82
C ASP A 143 -2.62 19.34 -28.03
N ASP A 144 -2.40 18.06 -28.29
CA ASP A 144 -1.08 17.47 -28.51
C ASP A 144 -0.93 16.93 -29.94
N SER A 145 -0.11 17.66 -30.72
CA SER A 145 0.24 17.29 -32.09
C SER A 145 1.55 16.50 -32.21
N LEU A 146 2.31 16.35 -31.12
CA LEU A 146 3.67 15.83 -31.12
C LEU A 146 3.77 14.39 -30.63
N SER A 147 3.03 14.01 -29.59
CA SER A 147 3.12 12.65 -29.04
C SER A 147 2.56 11.61 -30.01
N PHE A 148 3.21 10.45 -30.05
CA PHE A 148 2.76 9.31 -30.86
C PHE A 148 1.48 8.67 -30.31
N ALA A 149 1.44 8.43 -28.99
CA ALA A 149 0.33 7.82 -28.29
C ALA A 149 0.01 8.59 -27.00
N GLY A 150 -1.21 8.43 -26.50
CA GLY A 150 -1.61 8.97 -25.21
C GLY A 150 -1.68 10.49 -25.11
N LYS A 151 -2.08 11.12 -26.20
CA LYS A 151 -2.08 12.57 -26.39
C LYS A 151 -2.87 13.31 -25.31
N GLU A 152 -4.02 12.77 -24.93
CA GLU A 152 -4.93 13.36 -23.95
C GLU A 152 -4.39 13.35 -22.51
N TYR A 153 -3.38 12.54 -22.19
CA TYR A 153 -2.70 12.51 -20.88
C TYR A 153 -1.28 13.09 -20.92
N SER A 154 -0.82 13.62 -22.06
CA SER A 154 0.48 14.27 -22.18
C SER A 154 0.58 15.55 -21.34
N GLY A 155 1.80 15.88 -20.88
CA GLY A 155 2.10 17.18 -20.27
C GLY A 155 1.77 18.35 -21.21
N ILE A 156 1.92 18.16 -22.52
CA ILE A 156 1.55 19.15 -23.57
C ILE A 156 0.06 19.46 -23.52
N ALA A 157 -0.80 18.43 -23.54
CA ALA A 157 -2.25 18.63 -23.52
C ALA A 157 -2.74 19.21 -22.19
N LYS A 158 -2.13 18.83 -21.07
CA LYS A 158 -2.44 19.41 -19.75
C LYS A 158 -2.02 20.88 -19.67
N ALA A 159 -0.81 21.22 -20.12
CA ALA A 159 -0.33 22.59 -20.17
C ALA A 159 -1.19 23.47 -21.09
N ALA A 160 -1.61 22.95 -22.25
CA ALA A 160 -2.51 23.65 -23.16
C ALA A 160 -3.88 23.93 -22.52
N ALA A 161 -4.47 22.96 -21.81
CA ALA A 161 -5.73 23.15 -21.09
C ALA A 161 -5.63 24.23 -20.01
N ILE A 162 -4.48 24.33 -19.32
CA ILE A 162 -4.22 25.35 -18.28
C ILE A 162 -4.02 26.72 -18.92
N ASN A 163 -3.19 26.80 -19.96
CA ASN A 163 -2.88 28.05 -20.65
C ASN A 163 -4.11 28.68 -21.34
N GLU A 164 -5.14 27.89 -21.66
CA GLU A 164 -6.41 28.45 -22.15
C GLU A 164 -7.12 29.32 -21.10
N SER A 165 -6.88 29.06 -19.81
CA SER A 165 -7.41 29.84 -18.68
C SER A 165 -6.37 30.77 -18.05
N SER A 166 -5.22 31.04 -18.72
CA SER A 166 -4.14 31.83 -18.12
C SER A 166 -4.56 33.28 -17.81
N ASP A 167 -5.37 33.89 -18.68
CA ASP A 167 -5.89 35.25 -18.49
C ASP A 167 -6.76 35.39 -17.22
N GLN A 168 -7.45 34.31 -16.80
CA GLN A 168 -8.32 34.29 -15.62
C GLN A 168 -7.55 33.89 -14.36
N THR A 169 -6.64 32.92 -14.50
CA THR A 169 -5.88 32.35 -13.38
C THR A 169 -4.66 33.20 -13.01
N GLY A 170 -4.08 33.94 -13.97
CA GLY A 170 -2.78 34.62 -13.85
C GLY A 170 -1.60 33.65 -13.82
N VAL A 171 -1.77 32.43 -14.32
CA VAL A 171 -0.80 31.34 -14.26
C VAL A 171 -0.63 30.73 -15.64
N THR A 172 0.61 30.54 -16.06
CA THR A 172 0.97 29.81 -17.28
C THR A 172 1.57 28.46 -16.95
N ALA A 173 1.36 27.48 -17.81
CA ALA A 173 1.97 26.16 -17.74
C ALA A 173 2.99 25.98 -18.87
N THR A 174 4.21 25.62 -18.51
CA THR A 174 5.24 25.20 -19.47
C THR A 174 5.44 23.70 -19.35
N VAL A 175 5.41 22.98 -20.46
CA VAL A 175 5.68 21.53 -20.43
C VAL A 175 7.16 21.31 -20.12
N ASP A 176 7.44 20.34 -19.24
CA ASP A 176 8.81 19.97 -18.90
C ASP A 176 9.37 18.97 -19.93
N GLU A 177 10.69 18.77 -19.91
CA GLU A 177 11.29 17.70 -20.71
C GLU A 177 10.80 16.32 -20.22
N ASN A 178 10.51 15.41 -21.14
CA ASN A 178 10.20 14.03 -20.78
C ASN A 178 11.48 13.20 -20.78
N VAL A 179 11.83 12.62 -19.64
CA VAL A 179 13.06 11.83 -19.47
C VAL A 179 12.70 10.42 -19.01
N VAL A 180 13.22 9.42 -19.71
CA VAL A 180 13.16 8.01 -19.32
C VAL A 180 14.58 7.55 -19.02
N LEU A 181 14.82 7.17 -17.76
CA LEU A 181 16.10 6.60 -17.34
C LEU A 181 16.21 5.16 -17.85
N GLY A 182 17.44 4.75 -18.19
CA GLY A 182 17.74 3.37 -18.54
C GLY A 182 17.86 2.46 -17.32
N THR A 183 18.20 1.20 -17.55
CA THR A 183 18.42 0.21 -16.48
C THR A 183 19.88 0.10 -16.09
N ASP A 184 20.13 -0.29 -14.84
CA ASP A 184 21.46 -0.67 -14.37
C ASP A 184 22.00 -1.88 -15.16
N MET A 185 23.16 -1.68 -15.78
CA MET A 185 23.85 -2.67 -16.60
C MET A 185 24.95 -3.44 -15.83
N ASN A 186 25.22 -3.12 -14.57
CA ASN A 186 26.19 -3.84 -13.72
C ASN A 186 25.65 -5.18 -13.16
N ASN A 187 24.39 -5.52 -13.46
CA ASN A 187 23.76 -6.71 -12.93
C ASN A 187 24.46 -7.98 -13.44
N ALA A 188 24.98 -8.80 -12.53
CA ALA A 188 25.70 -10.04 -12.89
C ALA A 188 24.81 -11.09 -13.59
N THR A 189 23.48 -10.93 -13.57
CA THR A 189 22.53 -11.77 -14.30
C THR A 189 22.15 -11.22 -15.67
N LEU A 190 22.63 -10.01 -16.04
CA LEU A 190 22.40 -9.44 -17.37
C LEU A 190 23.01 -10.38 -18.42
N GLY A 191 22.17 -10.89 -19.30
CA GLY A 191 22.61 -11.76 -20.39
C GLY A 191 23.50 -11.03 -21.39
N THR A 192 23.97 -11.76 -22.40
CA THR A 192 24.59 -11.13 -23.57
C THR A 192 23.51 -10.49 -24.43
N ALA A 193 23.72 -9.22 -24.83
CA ALA A 193 22.82 -8.58 -25.79
C ALA A 193 22.79 -9.41 -27.08
N THR A 194 21.59 -9.65 -27.60
CA THR A 194 21.46 -10.40 -28.85
C THR A 194 22.12 -9.60 -29.98
N ALA A 195 22.71 -10.27 -30.97
CA ALA A 195 23.40 -9.58 -32.07
C ALA A 195 22.49 -8.56 -32.80
N GLN A 196 21.17 -8.81 -32.84
CA GLN A 196 20.17 -7.86 -33.35
C GLN A 196 18.86 -7.96 -32.54
N ALA A 197 18.32 -6.81 -32.13
CA ALA A 197 16.96 -6.67 -31.61
C ALA A 197 16.23 -5.53 -32.31
N ASN A 198 14.90 -5.57 -32.34
CA ASN A 198 14.08 -4.44 -32.81
C ASN A 198 13.34 -3.83 -31.64
N VAL A 199 13.40 -2.51 -31.52
CA VAL A 199 12.54 -1.72 -30.65
C VAL A 199 11.67 -0.82 -31.49
N VAL A 200 10.53 -0.42 -30.93
CA VAL A 200 9.64 0.59 -31.51
C VAL A 200 9.63 1.78 -30.56
N LEU A 201 10.21 2.89 -30.99
CA LEU A 201 10.24 4.15 -30.25
C LEU A 201 9.32 5.15 -30.94
N ASN A 202 8.27 5.60 -30.24
CA ASN A 202 7.25 6.52 -30.78
C ASN A 202 6.72 6.08 -32.17
N GLY A 203 6.49 4.77 -32.34
CA GLY A 203 5.98 4.17 -33.58
C GLY A 203 7.04 3.90 -34.65
N VAL A 204 8.29 4.30 -34.45
CA VAL A 204 9.39 4.05 -35.39
C VAL A 204 10.15 2.79 -34.98
N THR A 205 10.25 1.81 -35.88
CA THR A 205 11.07 0.62 -35.67
C THR A 205 12.55 0.93 -35.82
N ILE A 206 13.35 0.55 -34.83
CA ILE A 206 14.79 0.78 -34.75
C ILE A 206 15.47 -0.56 -34.48
N ALA A 207 16.44 -0.90 -35.31
CA ALA A 207 17.30 -2.05 -35.09
C ALA A 207 18.43 -1.66 -34.14
N LEU A 208 18.60 -2.44 -33.07
CA LEU A 208 19.67 -2.32 -32.10
C LEU A 208 20.71 -3.41 -32.36
N GLU A 209 21.98 -3.05 -32.15
CA GLU A 209 23.11 -3.96 -32.24
C GLU A 209 23.75 -4.10 -30.86
N GLY A 210 23.73 -5.32 -30.32
CA GLY A 210 24.33 -5.64 -29.04
C GLY A 210 25.75 -6.19 -29.20
N THR A 211 26.65 -5.83 -28.28
CA THR A 211 27.93 -6.53 -28.10
C THR A 211 27.86 -7.48 -26.90
N ALA A 212 28.94 -8.22 -26.61
CA ALA A 212 29.02 -8.93 -25.33
C ALA A 212 28.87 -7.93 -24.18
N ASN A 213 28.33 -8.35 -23.03
CA ASN A 213 28.13 -7.49 -21.86
C ASN A 213 28.94 -8.04 -20.69
N SER A 214 30.20 -8.43 -20.92
CA SER A 214 31.01 -9.16 -19.94
C SER A 214 32.06 -8.30 -19.23
N THR A 215 32.30 -7.09 -19.74
CA THR A 215 33.24 -6.11 -19.18
C THR A 215 32.68 -4.70 -19.33
N ASP A 216 33.12 -3.76 -18.48
CA ASP A 216 32.70 -2.35 -18.54
C ASP A 216 32.90 -1.72 -19.92
N ALA A 217 34.00 -2.08 -20.61
CA ALA A 217 34.29 -1.58 -21.95
C ALA A 217 33.25 -2.06 -22.98
N GLU A 218 32.72 -3.27 -22.82
CA GLU A 218 31.70 -3.80 -23.72
C GLU A 218 30.30 -3.31 -23.34
N LEU A 219 30.00 -3.09 -22.06
CA LEU A 219 28.76 -2.41 -21.63
C LEU A 219 28.67 -1.00 -22.23
N ALA A 220 29.76 -0.23 -22.15
CA ALA A 220 29.86 1.08 -22.77
C ALA A 220 29.73 1.02 -24.31
N ALA A 221 30.28 -0.03 -24.95
CA ALA A 221 30.13 -0.24 -26.38
C ALA A 221 28.67 -0.54 -26.79
N THR A 222 27.96 -1.39 -26.04
CA THR A 222 26.55 -1.71 -26.24
C THR A 222 25.66 -0.48 -26.04
N ARG A 223 25.92 0.36 -25.03
CA ARG A 223 25.20 1.63 -24.87
C ARG A 223 25.49 2.58 -26.02
N GLY A 224 26.76 2.71 -26.41
CA GLY A 224 27.18 3.55 -27.53
C GLY A 224 26.50 3.19 -28.85
N SER A 225 26.41 1.88 -29.19
CA SER A 225 25.70 1.42 -30.38
C SER A 225 24.19 1.68 -30.30
N THR A 226 23.58 1.43 -29.14
CA THR A 226 22.16 1.68 -28.88
C THR A 226 21.83 3.17 -29.03
N ILE A 227 22.61 4.05 -28.39
CA ILE A 227 22.47 5.51 -28.48
C ILE A 227 22.59 5.96 -29.94
N ALA A 228 23.58 5.46 -30.68
CA ALA A 228 23.77 5.82 -32.09
C ALA A 228 22.57 5.40 -32.95
N ALA A 229 22.03 4.19 -32.75
CA ALA A 229 20.88 3.68 -33.49
C ALA A 229 19.60 4.50 -33.21
N LEU A 230 19.37 4.86 -31.94
CA LEU A 230 18.23 5.68 -31.53
C LEU A 230 18.34 7.12 -32.07
N ASN A 231 19.51 7.75 -31.91
CA ASN A 231 19.75 9.11 -32.39
C ASN A 231 19.70 9.22 -33.92
N ALA A 232 20.05 8.16 -34.65
CA ALA A 232 19.87 8.12 -36.11
C ALA A 232 18.39 8.22 -36.55
N LYS A 233 17.44 8.05 -35.62
CA LYS A 233 16.00 8.20 -35.83
C LYS A 233 15.38 9.34 -35.02
N ALA A 234 16.17 10.17 -34.33
CA ALA A 234 15.70 11.24 -33.46
C ALA A 234 14.76 12.24 -34.16
N GLU A 235 15.01 12.60 -35.42
CA GLU A 235 14.12 13.50 -36.18
C GLU A 235 12.73 12.89 -36.45
N GLN A 236 12.62 11.55 -36.47
CA GLN A 236 11.36 10.85 -36.70
C GLN A 236 10.62 10.56 -35.39
N THR A 237 11.35 10.23 -34.32
CA THR A 237 10.78 9.90 -33.01
C THR A 237 10.52 11.13 -32.15
N GLY A 238 11.29 12.20 -32.34
CA GLY A 238 11.38 13.37 -31.46
C GLY A 238 12.08 13.07 -30.13
N VAL A 239 12.83 11.98 -30.05
CA VAL A 239 13.50 11.53 -28.83
C VAL A 239 14.98 11.36 -29.11
N THR A 240 15.81 11.97 -28.27
CA THR A 240 17.27 11.81 -28.28
C THR A 240 17.70 10.85 -27.17
N ALA A 241 18.78 10.11 -27.39
CA ALA A 241 19.38 9.21 -26.42
C ALA A 241 20.75 9.74 -25.95
N SER A 242 21.05 9.55 -24.66
CA SER A 242 22.35 9.86 -24.05
C SER A 242 22.82 8.73 -23.14
N ASP A 243 24.12 8.73 -22.82
CA ASP A 243 24.73 7.74 -21.93
C ASP A 243 24.49 8.14 -20.47
N GLY A 244 23.80 7.29 -19.72
CA GLY A 244 23.59 7.38 -18.28
C GLY A 244 24.61 6.58 -17.48
N GLY A 245 25.66 6.05 -18.11
CA GLY A 245 26.65 5.20 -17.48
C GLY A 245 26.13 3.77 -17.26
N ASN A 246 26.84 2.99 -16.45
CA ASN A 246 26.40 1.63 -16.15
C ASN A 246 25.12 1.64 -15.30
N ASP A 247 25.05 2.52 -14.30
CA ASP A 247 23.96 2.55 -13.33
C ASP A 247 22.66 3.10 -13.95
N GLY A 248 22.76 4.05 -14.88
CA GLY A 248 21.61 4.71 -15.52
C GLY A 248 21.31 4.25 -16.96
N GLY A 249 22.13 3.35 -17.51
CA GLY A 249 21.94 2.78 -18.85
C GLY A 249 21.89 3.84 -19.96
N VAL A 250 20.95 3.68 -20.89
CA VAL A 250 20.65 4.62 -21.97
C VAL A 250 19.45 5.47 -21.57
N ILE A 251 19.66 6.78 -21.47
CA ILE A 251 18.63 7.76 -21.11
C ILE A 251 17.96 8.26 -22.39
N LEU A 252 16.62 8.29 -22.41
CA LEU A 252 15.84 8.86 -23.50
C LEU A 252 15.25 10.21 -23.07
N THR A 253 15.39 11.22 -23.91
CA THR A 253 14.90 12.57 -23.65
C THR A 253 14.07 13.08 -24.82
N ALA A 254 12.87 13.56 -24.51
CA ALA A 254 12.03 14.36 -25.41
C ALA A 254 12.00 15.79 -24.88
N ALA A 255 12.86 16.64 -25.43
CA ALA A 255 13.03 18.02 -24.98
C ALA A 255 11.80 18.91 -25.19
N ASP A 256 10.88 18.51 -26.06
CA ASP A 256 9.61 19.20 -26.29
C ASP A 256 8.45 18.66 -25.43
N GLY A 257 8.74 17.78 -24.47
CA GLY A 257 7.77 17.24 -23.53
C GLY A 257 6.78 16.24 -24.12
N ARG A 258 6.99 15.77 -25.37
CA ARG A 258 6.15 14.71 -25.95
C ARG A 258 6.26 13.42 -25.13
N ASN A 259 5.21 12.59 -25.18
CA ASN A 259 5.26 11.27 -24.57
C ASN A 259 6.34 10.40 -25.23
N ILE A 260 7.01 9.58 -24.42
CA ILE A 260 7.97 8.57 -24.87
C ILE A 260 7.28 7.23 -24.76
N THR A 261 7.05 6.58 -25.90
CA THR A 261 6.53 5.21 -25.99
C THR A 261 7.64 4.30 -26.52
N LEU A 262 8.11 3.35 -25.71
CA LEU A 262 9.09 2.36 -26.09
C LEU A 262 8.48 0.96 -25.99
N THR A 263 8.57 0.17 -27.06
CA THR A 263 8.09 -1.21 -27.08
C THR A 263 9.17 -2.12 -27.64
N GLY A 264 9.43 -3.25 -26.99
CA GLY A 264 10.40 -4.26 -27.41
C GLY A 264 9.79 -5.65 -27.46
N VAL A 265 10.48 -6.58 -28.11
CA VAL A 265 10.08 -8.01 -28.17
C VAL A 265 10.97 -8.93 -27.32
N ASN A 266 11.90 -8.38 -26.54
CA ASN A 266 12.86 -9.08 -25.66
C ASN A 266 13.19 -8.21 -24.44
N ASP A 267 13.96 -8.76 -23.49
CA ASP A 267 14.64 -8.04 -22.42
C ASP A 267 15.47 -6.87 -23.00
N LEU A 268 15.08 -5.64 -22.65
CA LEU A 268 15.72 -4.40 -23.12
C LEU A 268 16.86 -3.94 -22.21
N SER A 269 16.92 -4.49 -20.99
CA SER A 269 17.94 -4.12 -20.00
C SER A 269 19.35 -4.45 -20.47
N VAL A 270 19.51 -5.50 -21.29
CA VAL A 270 20.79 -5.86 -21.93
C VAL A 270 21.31 -4.79 -22.90
N TYR A 271 20.46 -3.88 -23.38
CA TYR A 271 20.85 -2.73 -24.20
C TYR A 271 20.98 -1.44 -23.37
N GLY A 272 20.82 -1.53 -22.04
CA GLY A 272 20.79 -0.39 -21.13
C GLY A 272 19.49 0.41 -21.19
N LEU A 273 18.51 -0.02 -21.98
CA LEU A 273 17.23 0.68 -22.07
C LEU A 273 16.32 0.29 -20.93
N ALA A 274 15.42 1.20 -20.55
CA ALA A 274 14.33 0.91 -19.64
C ALA A 274 13.59 -0.37 -20.07
N ASP A 275 13.29 -1.24 -19.10
CA ASP A 275 12.50 -2.46 -19.29
C ASP A 275 11.49 -2.60 -18.15
N SER A 276 10.27 -3.06 -18.45
CA SER A 276 9.15 -3.13 -17.49
C SER A 276 8.96 -4.53 -16.87
N ASP A 277 10.04 -5.30 -16.74
CA ASP A 277 10.12 -6.62 -16.10
C ASP A 277 9.47 -7.83 -16.86
N THR A 278 10.36 -8.58 -17.53
CA THR A 278 10.49 -10.05 -17.72
C THR A 278 9.34 -10.98 -18.17
N GLY A 279 8.14 -10.52 -18.54
CA GLY A 279 7.04 -11.44 -18.88
C GLY A 279 6.39 -11.32 -20.26
N ALA A 280 6.23 -10.11 -20.77
CA ALA A 280 5.49 -9.82 -21.99
C ALA A 280 5.97 -8.50 -22.60
N ALA A 281 5.76 -8.31 -23.90
CA ALA A 281 6.02 -7.07 -24.62
C ALA A 281 5.12 -5.92 -24.12
N ALA A 282 5.34 -5.46 -22.89
CA ALA A 282 4.71 -4.28 -22.33
C ALA A 282 5.41 -3.03 -22.87
N ALA A 283 4.61 -2.03 -23.24
CA ALA A 283 5.12 -0.77 -23.73
C ALA A 283 5.42 0.15 -22.54
N ILE A 284 6.64 0.66 -22.45
CA ILE A 284 6.98 1.76 -21.55
C ILE A 284 6.35 3.01 -22.13
N GLN A 285 5.51 3.66 -21.33
CA GLN A 285 4.89 4.93 -21.67
C GLN A 285 5.22 5.94 -20.58
N SER A 286 6.07 6.91 -20.91
CA SER A 286 6.38 8.04 -20.04
C SER A 286 5.72 9.31 -20.53
N GLN A 287 5.22 10.12 -19.60
CA GLN A 287 4.60 11.41 -19.86
C GLN A 287 5.46 12.51 -19.23
N ALA A 288 5.58 13.65 -19.90
CA ALA A 288 6.16 14.84 -19.27
C ALA A 288 5.25 15.38 -18.16
N GLY A 289 5.87 15.96 -17.14
CA GLY A 289 5.21 16.91 -16.26
C GLY A 289 5.02 18.28 -16.93
N PHE A 290 4.59 19.24 -16.15
CA PHE A 290 4.55 20.64 -16.52
C PHE A 290 4.82 21.52 -15.30
N THR A 291 5.46 22.65 -15.52
CA THR A 291 5.69 23.67 -14.51
C THR A 291 4.71 24.81 -14.67
N LEU A 292 3.97 25.10 -13.61
CA LEU A 292 3.17 26.31 -13.49
C LEU A 292 4.05 27.47 -13.05
N THR A 293 3.83 28.64 -13.64
CA THR A 293 4.50 29.89 -13.28
C THR A 293 3.48 31.01 -13.26
N ALA A 294 3.42 31.73 -12.14
CA ALA A 294 2.60 32.92 -12.03
C ALA A 294 3.13 34.03 -12.94
N GLU A 295 2.26 34.69 -13.70
CA GLU A 295 2.66 35.70 -14.69
C GLU A 295 3.25 36.98 -14.06
N ASN A 296 3.03 37.19 -12.75
CA ASN A 296 3.47 38.39 -12.04
C ASN A 296 4.15 38.01 -10.71
N ALA A 297 5.15 38.81 -10.31
CA ALA A 297 6.03 38.58 -9.16
C ALA A 297 5.37 38.66 -7.76
N ASN A 298 4.04 38.70 -7.67
CA ASN A 298 3.27 38.73 -6.42
C ASN A 298 1.95 37.94 -6.51
N THR A 299 1.79 37.12 -7.54
CA THR A 299 0.60 36.28 -7.69
C THR A 299 0.90 34.90 -7.09
N ASP A 300 0.10 34.51 -6.10
CA ASP A 300 0.10 33.15 -5.57
C ASP A 300 -0.52 32.19 -6.59
N ILE A 301 -0.07 30.94 -6.59
CA ILE A 301 -0.73 29.84 -7.30
C ILE A 301 -1.48 29.02 -6.25
N ASN A 302 -2.80 29.09 -6.28
CA ASN A 302 -3.67 28.35 -5.36
C ASN A 302 -4.26 27.17 -6.10
N ILE A 303 -3.72 25.98 -5.81
CA ILE A 303 -4.17 24.73 -6.40
C ILE A 303 -5.20 24.11 -5.47
N THR A 304 -6.38 23.90 -6.03
CA THR A 304 -7.50 23.16 -5.41
C THR A 304 -8.08 22.22 -6.46
N GLY A 305 -8.91 21.25 -6.08
CA GLY A 305 -9.54 20.32 -7.03
C GLY A 305 -9.74 18.93 -6.44
N GLY A 306 -10.78 18.23 -6.91
CA GLY A 306 -11.13 16.85 -6.56
C GLY A 306 -11.57 16.57 -5.11
N ASP A 307 -10.94 17.19 -4.14
CA ASP A 307 -11.10 16.83 -2.73
C ASP A 307 -12.23 17.70 -2.14
N ASP A 308 -13.33 17.04 -1.73
CA ASP A 308 -14.54 17.58 -1.08
C ASP A 308 -15.69 18.15 -1.94
N THR A 309 -15.72 17.97 -3.27
CA THR A 309 -16.87 18.45 -4.10
C THR A 309 -17.50 17.45 -5.07
N GLY A 310 -16.98 16.22 -5.20
CA GLY A 310 -17.56 15.18 -6.06
C GLY A 310 -17.43 15.43 -7.57
N ASN A 311 -16.49 16.28 -8.00
CA ASN A 311 -16.36 16.73 -9.40
C ASN A 311 -14.98 16.49 -10.04
N GLY A 312 -14.08 15.68 -9.47
CA GLY A 312 -12.78 15.37 -10.12
C GLY A 312 -11.78 14.64 -9.22
N ASN A 313 -10.56 14.37 -9.72
CA ASN A 313 -9.41 13.87 -8.96
C ASN A 313 -8.15 14.71 -9.28
N LEU A 314 -7.62 15.45 -8.29
CA LEU A 314 -6.45 16.30 -8.46
C LEU A 314 -5.17 15.52 -8.81
N GLU A 315 -5.05 14.26 -8.39
CA GLU A 315 -3.91 13.41 -8.72
C GLU A 315 -3.71 13.26 -10.24
N ASN A 316 -4.77 13.38 -11.03
CA ASN A 316 -4.69 13.34 -12.49
C ASN A 316 -3.85 14.50 -13.06
N SER A 317 -3.75 15.62 -12.35
CA SER A 317 -2.88 16.73 -12.72
C SER A 317 -1.40 16.48 -12.41
N GLY A 318 -1.10 15.59 -11.47
CA GLY A 318 0.26 15.37 -10.95
C GLY A 318 0.75 16.46 -9.98
N LEU A 319 -0.14 17.34 -9.53
CA LEU A 319 0.11 18.40 -8.55
C LEU A 319 -0.49 18.02 -7.18
N ALA A 320 0.01 18.65 -6.12
CA ALA A 320 -0.60 18.62 -4.80
C ALA A 320 -1.48 19.86 -4.57
N ALA A 321 -2.52 19.73 -3.75
CA ALA A 321 -3.31 20.87 -3.31
C ALA A 321 -2.47 21.77 -2.39
N GLY A 322 -2.59 23.08 -2.55
CA GLY A 322 -1.79 24.02 -1.76
C GLY A 322 -1.79 25.45 -2.28
N ASN A 323 -1.23 26.34 -1.46
CA ASN A 323 -0.98 27.74 -1.79
C ASN A 323 0.53 27.92 -2.03
N TYR A 324 0.91 28.18 -3.26
CA TYR A 324 2.31 28.34 -3.68
C TYR A 324 2.57 29.82 -3.88
N SER A 325 3.28 30.42 -2.93
CA SER A 325 3.58 31.85 -2.94
C SER A 325 4.95 32.15 -3.56
N PRO A 326 5.11 33.32 -4.20
CA PRO A 326 6.43 33.78 -4.62
C PRO A 326 7.40 33.83 -3.45
N GLN A 327 8.68 33.66 -3.76
CA GLN A 327 9.75 33.67 -2.80
C GLN A 327 9.65 32.57 -1.71
N THR A 328 8.84 31.53 -1.87
CA THR A 328 8.74 30.42 -0.91
C THR A 328 9.09 29.12 -1.65
N ALA A 329 10.11 28.41 -1.20
CA ALA A 329 10.45 27.11 -1.75
C ALA A 329 9.45 26.06 -1.26
N VAL A 330 8.69 25.46 -2.18
CA VAL A 330 7.74 24.38 -1.88
C VAL A 330 7.99 23.24 -2.87
N THR A 331 8.04 22.01 -2.38
CA THR A 331 8.05 20.81 -3.23
C THR A 331 6.61 20.31 -3.37
N SER A 332 6.11 20.21 -4.61
CA SER A 332 4.71 19.83 -4.90
C SER A 332 4.55 18.48 -5.62
N SER A 333 5.64 17.80 -5.90
CA SER A 333 5.59 16.49 -6.56
C SER A 333 5.47 15.39 -5.50
N THR A 334 4.55 14.44 -5.72
CA THR A 334 4.69 13.09 -5.17
C THR A 334 5.99 12.43 -5.71
N LYS A 335 6.42 11.30 -5.15
CA LYS A 335 7.67 10.65 -5.59
C LYS A 335 7.49 10.05 -6.99
N GLN A 336 8.38 10.39 -7.92
CA GLN A 336 8.46 9.72 -9.23
C GLN A 336 9.38 8.51 -9.12
N GLU A 337 8.90 7.32 -9.45
CA GLU A 337 9.77 6.18 -9.74
C GLU A 337 9.83 6.01 -11.26
N VAL A 338 10.93 6.40 -11.88
CA VAL A 338 11.22 6.17 -13.30
C VAL A 338 12.41 5.24 -13.41
N GLY A 339 12.19 4.05 -13.96
CA GLY A 339 13.25 3.07 -14.26
C GLY A 339 13.75 2.22 -13.07
N GLY A 340 13.18 2.38 -11.88
CA GLY A 340 13.39 1.45 -10.77
C GLY A 340 12.43 0.27 -10.87
N ALA A 341 12.93 -0.95 -10.68
CA ALA A 341 12.08 -2.06 -10.28
C ALA A 341 11.19 -1.60 -9.11
N ASP A 342 9.91 -1.96 -9.18
CA ASP A 342 8.93 -1.81 -8.11
C ASP A 342 9.55 -2.25 -6.76
N ALA A 343 9.97 -1.27 -5.95
CA ALA A 343 10.37 -1.50 -4.57
C ALA A 343 9.22 -1.16 -3.60
N GLY A 344 7.97 -1.06 -4.07
CA GLY A 344 6.89 -0.57 -3.22
C GLY A 344 5.48 -0.56 -3.78
N ALA A 345 4.99 -1.64 -4.39
CA ALA A 345 3.67 -2.25 -4.17
C ALA A 345 3.32 -3.20 -5.33
N THR A 346 3.86 -4.42 -5.30
CA THR A 346 3.26 -5.52 -6.05
C THR A 346 1.96 -5.91 -5.35
N THR A 347 0.85 -5.27 -5.73
CA THR A 347 -0.47 -5.89 -5.54
C THR A 347 -0.54 -7.10 -6.46
N VAL A 348 -0.06 -8.24 -5.96
CA VAL A 348 -0.37 -9.55 -6.52
C VAL A 348 -1.87 -9.78 -6.32
N SER A 349 -2.65 -9.44 -7.34
CA SER A 349 -3.99 -10.02 -7.48
C SER A 349 -3.80 -11.52 -7.70
N THR A 350 -4.06 -12.30 -6.65
CA THR A 350 -4.06 -13.75 -6.67
C THR A 350 -5.28 -14.28 -7.40
N THR A 351 -5.36 -14.03 -8.70
CA THR A 351 -6.14 -14.93 -9.56
C THR A 351 -5.19 -16.02 -10.04
N ALA A 352 -5.32 -17.19 -9.41
CA ALA A 352 -4.55 -18.40 -9.66
C ALA A 352 -4.24 -18.61 -11.16
N SER A 353 -2.97 -18.46 -11.53
CA SER A 353 -2.44 -19.02 -12.76
C SER A 353 -1.11 -19.69 -12.42
N SER A 354 -1.12 -21.00 -12.57
CA SER A 354 -0.03 -21.92 -12.32
C SER A 354 1.24 -21.51 -13.07
N ILE A 355 2.38 -21.62 -12.37
CA ILE A 355 3.72 -21.64 -12.98
C ILE A 355 3.79 -22.88 -13.89
N ALA A 356 3.50 -22.68 -15.17
CA ALA A 356 3.70 -23.70 -16.18
C ALA A 356 5.16 -23.67 -16.65
N LEU A 357 6.03 -24.42 -15.97
CA LEU A 357 7.24 -24.93 -16.63
C LEU A 357 6.75 -25.81 -17.80
N THR A 358 6.84 -25.31 -19.03
CA THR A 358 6.37 -26.07 -20.19
C THR A 358 7.24 -27.31 -20.37
N ALA A 359 6.58 -28.46 -20.61
CA ALA A 359 7.18 -29.78 -20.77
C ALA A 359 8.30 -29.86 -21.84
N SER A 360 8.45 -28.83 -22.67
CA SER A 360 9.51 -28.73 -23.68
C SER A 360 10.91 -28.53 -23.09
N GLN A 361 11.04 -27.98 -21.87
CA GLN A 361 12.36 -27.77 -21.24
C GLN A 361 12.87 -29.00 -20.47
N ALA A 362 11.96 -29.82 -19.92
CA ALA A 362 12.32 -31.04 -19.18
C ALA A 362 12.89 -32.15 -20.09
N LEU A 363 12.47 -32.18 -21.36
CA LEU A 363 12.92 -33.20 -22.32
C LEU A 363 14.39 -33.06 -22.73
N ALA A 364 14.97 -31.86 -22.61
CA ALA A 364 16.37 -31.60 -22.99
C ALA A 364 17.40 -32.12 -21.97
N SER A 365 16.98 -32.39 -20.73
CA SER A 365 17.87 -32.77 -19.62
C SER A 365 17.76 -34.24 -19.17
N GLY A 366 16.98 -35.07 -19.89
CA GLY A 366 16.85 -36.51 -19.58
C GLY A 366 16.10 -36.82 -18.28
N VAL A 367 15.38 -35.85 -17.70
CA VAL A 367 14.59 -36.04 -16.48
C VAL A 367 13.14 -36.31 -16.86
N THR A 368 12.68 -37.55 -16.67
CA THR A 368 11.25 -37.89 -16.73
C THR A 368 10.55 -37.37 -15.48
N VAL A 369 9.78 -36.29 -15.62
CA VAL A 369 8.92 -35.76 -14.57
C VAL A 369 7.56 -36.46 -14.65
N THR A 370 7.36 -37.48 -13.82
CA THR A 370 6.15 -38.32 -13.84
C THR A 370 4.98 -37.70 -13.05
N SER A 371 5.24 -36.70 -12.19
CA SER A 371 4.23 -35.85 -11.55
C SER A 371 4.92 -34.65 -10.90
N VAL A 372 4.47 -33.41 -11.18
CA VAL A 372 4.88 -32.25 -10.38
C VAL A 372 3.94 -32.16 -9.19
N THR A 373 4.31 -32.82 -8.10
CA THR A 373 3.70 -32.62 -6.78
C THR A 373 4.70 -31.85 -5.93
N ASN A 374 5.14 -30.67 -6.39
CA ASN A 374 6.12 -29.89 -5.67
C ASN A 374 5.41 -28.85 -4.81
N SER A 375 5.28 -29.16 -3.51
CA SER A 375 5.18 -28.11 -2.50
C SER A 375 6.44 -27.24 -2.57
N LEU A 376 6.34 -26.00 -2.08
CA LEU A 376 7.47 -25.07 -1.97
C LEU A 376 8.68 -25.68 -1.22
N ALA A 377 8.40 -26.57 -0.26
CA ALA A 377 9.41 -27.38 0.43
C ALA A 377 10.11 -28.41 -0.48
N GLY A 378 9.40 -28.99 -1.44
CA GLY A 378 9.99 -29.85 -2.47
C GLY A 378 10.89 -29.08 -3.44
N ALA A 379 10.58 -27.81 -3.71
CA ALA A 379 11.46 -26.93 -4.48
C ALA A 379 12.72 -26.56 -3.69
N GLN A 380 12.62 -26.16 -2.42
CA GLN A 380 13.76 -25.92 -1.54
C GLN A 380 14.66 -27.16 -1.43
N ALA A 381 14.08 -28.34 -1.17
CA ALA A 381 14.83 -29.59 -1.08
C ALA A 381 15.52 -29.97 -2.39
N ALA A 382 14.95 -29.61 -3.55
CA ALA A 382 15.58 -29.83 -4.85
C ALA A 382 16.74 -28.85 -5.11
N PHE A 383 16.62 -27.59 -4.67
CA PHE A 383 17.73 -26.62 -4.73
C PHE A 383 18.88 -27.01 -3.80
N ASP A 384 18.57 -27.42 -2.58
CA ASP A 384 19.55 -27.92 -1.60
C ASP A 384 20.27 -29.17 -2.13
N ALA A 385 19.51 -30.13 -2.70
CA ALA A 385 20.06 -31.36 -3.27
C ALA A 385 20.93 -31.11 -4.51
N ALA A 386 20.66 -30.03 -5.25
CA ALA A 386 21.46 -29.61 -6.40
C ALA A 386 22.64 -28.68 -6.02
N GLY A 387 22.79 -28.34 -4.74
CA GLY A 387 23.91 -27.55 -4.21
C GLY A 387 23.78 -26.04 -4.45
N TYR A 388 22.58 -25.53 -4.71
CA TYR A 388 22.31 -24.11 -4.85
C TYR A 388 21.99 -23.49 -3.48
N ASP A 389 22.63 -22.35 -3.17
CA ASP A 389 22.34 -21.57 -1.96
C ASP A 389 21.20 -20.58 -2.24
N VAL A 390 19.99 -21.12 -2.41
CA VAL A 390 18.76 -20.36 -2.68
C VAL A 390 17.80 -20.60 -1.54
N THR A 391 17.42 -19.54 -0.82
CA THR A 391 16.36 -19.61 0.19
C THR A 391 15.03 -19.25 -0.45
N VAL A 392 14.13 -20.22 -0.55
CA VAL A 392 12.75 -20.02 -0.97
C VAL A 392 11.97 -19.47 0.22
N ALA A 393 11.59 -18.19 0.17
CA ALA A 393 10.80 -17.56 1.22
C ALA A 393 9.43 -18.27 1.35
N THR A 394 9.16 -18.83 2.52
CA THR A 394 7.86 -19.42 2.85
C THR A 394 6.94 -18.32 3.37
N TYR A 395 5.77 -18.15 2.77
CA TYR A 395 4.70 -17.37 3.39
C TYR A 395 4.17 -18.15 4.61
N ASP A 396 3.93 -17.44 5.72
CA ASP A 396 3.24 -18.00 6.89
C ASP A 396 1.75 -18.20 6.55
N GLN A 397 1.46 -19.28 5.83
CA GLN A 397 0.10 -19.57 5.39
C GLN A 397 -0.85 -19.83 6.55
N GLU A 398 -0.34 -20.35 7.67
CA GLU A 398 -1.11 -20.57 8.89
C GLU A 398 -1.43 -19.22 9.55
N GLY A 399 -0.45 -18.32 9.66
CA GLY A 399 -0.66 -16.95 10.15
C GLY A 399 -1.63 -16.14 9.28
N ILE A 400 -1.54 -16.24 7.96
CA ILE A 400 -2.49 -15.58 7.04
C ILE A 400 -3.90 -16.16 7.19
N ALA A 401 -4.03 -17.48 7.27
CA ALA A 401 -5.33 -18.12 7.47
C ALA A 401 -5.95 -17.77 8.83
N THR A 402 -5.12 -17.71 9.88
CA THR A 402 -5.54 -17.28 11.23
C THR A 402 -6.00 -15.83 11.20
N ALA A 403 -5.21 -14.92 10.63
CA ALA A 403 -5.56 -13.50 10.49
C ALA A 403 -6.86 -13.29 9.69
N ALA A 404 -7.10 -14.09 8.65
CA ALA A 404 -8.33 -14.02 7.87
C ALA A 404 -9.56 -14.50 8.67
N GLN A 405 -9.41 -15.51 9.52
CA GLN A 405 -10.50 -15.97 10.40
C GLN A 405 -10.72 -14.99 11.56
N GLU A 406 -9.66 -14.39 12.11
CA GLU A 406 -9.72 -13.34 13.13
C GLU A 406 -10.46 -12.10 12.61
N ALA A 407 -10.22 -11.71 11.36
CA ALA A 407 -10.96 -10.61 10.72
C ALA A 407 -12.47 -10.90 10.68
N LYS A 408 -12.88 -12.09 10.22
CA LYS A 408 -14.30 -12.50 10.20
C LYS A 408 -14.93 -12.59 11.58
N ALA A 409 -14.15 -13.02 12.59
CA ALA A 409 -14.61 -13.06 13.97
C ALA A 409 -14.86 -11.65 14.50
N SER A 410 -13.93 -10.74 14.20
CA SER A 410 -14.02 -9.34 14.62
C SER A 410 -15.21 -8.61 14.01
N GLU A 411 -15.64 -8.96 12.79
CA GLU A 411 -16.86 -8.38 12.20
C GLU A 411 -18.11 -8.63 13.08
N LYS A 412 -18.14 -9.70 13.89
CA LYS A 412 -19.31 -10.07 14.72
C LYS A 412 -19.40 -9.37 16.08
N ARG A 413 -18.41 -8.54 16.44
CA ARG A 413 -18.47 -7.75 17.68
C ARG A 413 -19.40 -6.55 17.51
N LEU A 414 -19.75 -5.92 18.62
CA LEU A 414 -20.40 -4.61 18.57
C LEU A 414 -19.31 -3.54 18.55
N ASP A 415 -19.27 -2.68 17.54
CA ASP A 415 -18.34 -1.56 17.44
C ASP A 415 -19.03 -0.21 17.74
N ASP A 416 -18.20 0.81 18.00
CA ASP A 416 -18.68 2.17 18.25
C ASP A 416 -19.44 2.68 17.02
N GLY A 417 -20.72 3.01 17.22
CA GLY A 417 -21.58 3.51 16.16
C GLY A 417 -22.43 2.44 15.47
N ASP A 418 -22.42 1.19 15.92
CA ASP A 418 -23.28 0.15 15.34
C ASP A 418 -24.71 0.21 15.86
N LEU A 419 -24.88 0.46 17.16
CA LEU A 419 -26.15 0.31 17.86
C LEU A 419 -26.56 1.59 18.60
N VAL A 420 -27.80 2.00 18.38
CA VAL A 420 -28.47 3.06 19.15
C VAL A 420 -29.76 2.50 19.76
N ILE A 421 -29.91 2.63 21.08
CA ILE A 421 -31.12 2.22 21.80
C ILE A 421 -31.75 3.44 22.45
N ASN A 422 -33.01 3.73 22.16
CA ASN A 422 -33.73 4.92 22.67
C ASN A 422 -32.96 6.24 22.48
N GLY A 423 -32.22 6.36 21.37
CA GLY A 423 -31.40 7.54 21.04
C GLY A 423 -30.04 7.59 21.76
N VAL A 424 -29.69 6.58 22.56
CA VAL A 424 -28.37 6.44 23.20
C VAL A 424 -27.51 5.51 22.39
N ALA A 425 -26.33 5.98 21.95
CA ALA A 425 -25.33 5.13 21.32
C ALA A 425 -24.75 4.14 22.34
N ILE A 426 -24.67 2.87 21.96
CA ILE A 426 -24.02 1.83 22.74
C ILE A 426 -22.55 1.77 22.33
N ALA A 427 -21.67 1.67 23.32
CA ALA A 427 -20.23 1.56 23.09
C ALA A 427 -19.87 0.20 22.50
N ALA A 428 -18.66 0.10 21.96
CA ALA A 428 -18.10 -1.16 21.49
C ALA A 428 -18.03 -2.23 22.61
N SER A 429 -18.25 -3.49 22.25
CA SER A 429 -18.08 -4.64 23.13
C SER A 429 -16.60 -4.96 23.36
N SER A 430 -16.30 -5.55 24.52
CA SER A 430 -14.92 -5.74 24.97
C SER A 430 -14.62 -7.20 25.27
N THR A 431 -13.45 -7.67 24.88
CA THR A 431 -12.93 -9.00 25.29
C THR A 431 -12.77 -9.13 26.80
N LEU A 432 -12.70 -8.02 27.54
CA LEU A 432 -12.62 -8.03 29.01
C LEU A 432 -13.93 -8.43 29.70
N ASP A 433 -15.06 -8.32 29.00
CA ASP A 433 -16.37 -8.64 29.56
C ASP A 433 -16.72 -10.14 29.44
N ASP A 434 -15.89 -10.93 28.75
CA ASP A 434 -16.06 -12.38 28.60
C ASP A 434 -14.76 -13.15 28.81
N THR A 435 -14.70 -13.91 29.90
CA THR A 435 -13.58 -14.80 30.23
C THR A 435 -13.92 -16.29 30.03
N ALA A 436 -15.10 -16.61 29.52
CA ALA A 436 -15.64 -17.96 29.40
C ALA A 436 -15.53 -18.50 27.97
N SER A 437 -15.60 -17.62 26.97
CA SER A 437 -15.44 -17.98 25.55
C SER A 437 -14.02 -18.41 25.20
N ASP A 438 -13.94 -19.32 24.22
CA ASP A 438 -12.66 -19.69 23.63
C ASP A 438 -12.10 -18.53 22.81
N THR A 439 -10.78 -18.36 22.86
CA THR A 439 -10.02 -17.35 22.11
C THR A 439 -8.83 -17.98 21.38
N THR A 440 -8.71 -19.31 21.39
CA THR A 440 -7.60 -20.05 20.78
C THR A 440 -7.86 -20.42 19.32
N ALA A 441 -9.11 -20.39 18.88
CA ALA A 441 -9.51 -20.45 17.47
C ALA A 441 -9.48 -19.05 16.85
N GLY A 442 -8.88 -18.88 15.66
CA GLY A 442 -8.86 -17.59 14.96
C GLY A 442 -10.26 -17.10 14.59
N SER A 443 -11.22 -18.01 14.37
CA SER A 443 -12.64 -17.67 14.15
C SER A 443 -13.36 -17.18 15.42
N SER A 444 -12.66 -17.10 16.56
CA SER A 444 -13.23 -16.95 17.90
C SER A 444 -12.77 -15.65 18.58
N ASP A 445 -13.70 -14.74 18.81
CA ASP A 445 -13.47 -13.45 19.44
C ASP A 445 -14.40 -13.28 20.64
N ALA A 446 -13.83 -13.10 21.83
CA ALA A 446 -14.60 -12.91 23.06
C ALA A 446 -15.43 -11.61 23.05
N ALA A 447 -15.03 -10.59 22.28
CA ALA A 447 -15.83 -9.36 22.14
C ALA A 447 -17.11 -9.60 21.30
N ALA A 448 -17.10 -10.60 20.42
CA ALA A 448 -18.24 -10.98 19.60
C ALA A 448 -19.21 -11.93 20.32
N SER A 449 -18.89 -12.37 21.53
CA SER A 449 -19.81 -13.23 22.29
C SER A 449 -21.04 -12.47 22.77
N GLY A 450 -22.17 -13.16 22.88
CA GLY A 450 -23.36 -12.59 23.49
C GLY A 450 -23.16 -12.22 24.96
N ILE A 451 -22.17 -12.82 25.66
CA ILE A 451 -21.79 -12.41 27.02
C ILE A 451 -21.27 -10.97 27.00
N SER A 452 -20.30 -10.69 26.13
CA SER A 452 -19.70 -9.36 26.00
C SER A 452 -20.69 -8.33 25.47
N ILE A 453 -21.48 -8.68 24.46
CA ILE A 453 -22.51 -7.80 23.89
C ILE A 453 -23.57 -7.47 24.94
N ALA A 454 -24.08 -8.46 25.68
CA ALA A 454 -25.07 -8.23 26.74
C ALA A 454 -24.51 -7.37 27.88
N ALA A 455 -23.28 -7.64 28.33
CA ALA A 455 -22.60 -6.84 29.35
C ALA A 455 -22.47 -5.37 28.90
N THR A 456 -22.11 -5.15 27.64
CA THR A 456 -21.92 -3.82 27.05
C THR A 456 -23.22 -3.03 26.98
N ILE A 457 -24.31 -3.65 26.49
CA ILE A 457 -25.64 -3.02 26.49
C ILE A 457 -26.09 -2.71 27.92
N ASN A 458 -25.84 -3.62 28.86
CA ASN A 458 -26.24 -3.45 30.25
C ASN A 458 -25.51 -2.29 30.96
N LYS A 459 -24.29 -1.91 30.54
CA LYS A 459 -23.60 -0.70 31.04
C LYS A 459 -24.39 0.58 30.77
N SER A 460 -25.23 0.58 29.74
CA SER A 460 -26.07 1.72 29.35
C SER A 460 -27.51 1.64 29.87
N THR A 461 -27.87 0.60 30.66
CA THR A 461 -29.25 0.35 31.13
C THR A 461 -29.92 1.57 31.76
N GLU A 462 -29.18 2.32 32.59
CA GLU A 462 -29.74 3.50 33.28
C GLU A 462 -30.16 4.61 32.30
N SER A 463 -29.47 4.72 31.17
CA SER A 463 -29.74 5.73 30.15
C SER A 463 -30.76 5.25 29.11
N THR A 464 -30.79 3.95 28.81
CA THR A 464 -31.65 3.39 27.77
C THR A 464 -32.97 2.85 28.32
N GLY A 465 -33.01 2.41 29.58
CA GLY A 465 -34.12 1.66 30.16
C GLY A 465 -34.25 0.23 29.61
N VAL A 466 -33.25 -0.29 28.91
CA VAL A 466 -33.22 -1.61 28.28
C VAL A 466 -32.12 -2.45 28.91
N THR A 467 -32.47 -3.68 29.28
CA THR A 467 -31.53 -4.71 29.76
C THR A 467 -31.33 -5.78 28.69
N ALA A 468 -30.14 -6.37 28.65
CA ALA A 468 -29.77 -7.46 27.77
C ALA A 468 -29.49 -8.74 28.57
N GLU A 469 -30.04 -9.86 28.11
CA GLU A 469 -29.75 -11.20 28.62
C GLU A 469 -29.10 -12.04 27.52
N VAL A 470 -28.00 -12.72 27.85
CA VAL A 470 -27.34 -13.62 26.90
C VAL A 470 -28.16 -14.90 26.73
N ASN A 471 -28.42 -15.29 25.48
CA ASN A 471 -29.05 -16.56 25.18
C ASN A 471 -28.00 -17.68 25.18
N ALA A 472 -28.43 -18.93 25.39
CA ALA A 472 -27.54 -20.07 25.23
C ALA A 472 -27.00 -20.13 23.79
N THR A 473 -25.72 -20.48 23.64
CA THR A 473 -25.16 -20.82 22.32
C THR A 473 -25.55 -22.26 22.01
N GLU A 474 -26.27 -22.47 20.91
CA GLU A 474 -26.69 -23.79 20.47
C GLU A 474 -26.14 -24.11 19.09
N VAL A 475 -25.45 -25.24 18.97
CA VAL A 475 -25.05 -25.82 17.69
C VAL A 475 -25.88 -27.08 17.47
N ILE A 476 -26.73 -27.05 16.45
CA ILE A 476 -27.61 -28.16 16.10
C ILE A 476 -26.97 -28.95 14.95
N GLY A 477 -26.84 -30.26 15.14
CA GLY A 477 -26.35 -31.18 14.13
C GLY A 477 -27.23 -31.23 12.86
N GLY A 478 -26.71 -31.88 11.81
CA GLY A 478 -27.38 -31.90 10.50
C GLY A 478 -28.75 -32.56 10.53
N ALA A 479 -29.72 -31.98 9.81
CA ALA A 479 -31.06 -32.54 9.66
C ALA A 479 -31.07 -33.83 8.82
N ASN A 480 -30.97 -34.95 9.52
CA ASN A 480 -31.55 -36.26 9.26
C ASN A 480 -31.77 -36.76 7.81
N ALA A 481 -30.72 -37.34 7.22
CA ALA A 481 -30.85 -38.42 6.22
C ALA A 481 -30.41 -39.80 6.75
N ARG A 482 -29.93 -39.91 8.01
CA ARG A 482 -29.21 -41.10 8.52
C ARG A 482 -29.73 -41.72 9.83
N SER A 483 -30.76 -41.16 10.50
CA SER A 483 -31.37 -41.77 11.70
C SER A 483 -31.79 -43.22 11.46
N GLY A 484 -31.34 -44.13 12.33
CA GLY A 484 -31.58 -45.58 12.21
C GLY A 484 -30.80 -46.30 11.10
N ALA A 485 -29.88 -45.62 10.40
CA ALA A 485 -29.04 -46.23 9.38
C ALA A 485 -27.99 -47.17 10.00
N THR A 486 -27.91 -48.39 9.45
CA THR A 486 -26.90 -49.40 9.80
C THR A 486 -26.17 -49.82 8.53
N GLY A 487 -24.90 -50.20 8.65
CA GLY A 487 -24.08 -50.50 7.48
C GLY A 487 -23.77 -49.24 6.66
N LEU A 488 -23.64 -48.10 7.35
CA LEU A 488 -23.18 -46.85 6.74
C LEU A 488 -21.88 -47.12 5.99
N THR A 489 -21.90 -46.90 4.68
CA THR A 489 -20.72 -47.04 3.84
C THR A 489 -19.97 -45.72 3.83
N PHE A 490 -18.73 -45.79 4.29
CA PHE A 490 -17.79 -44.68 4.35
C PHE A 490 -17.34 -44.31 2.94
N GLY A 491 -17.25 -43.01 2.64
CA GLY A 491 -16.65 -42.41 1.44
C GLY A 491 -16.83 -43.20 0.15
N ALA A 492 -17.68 -42.74 -0.77
CA ALA A 492 -17.96 -43.44 -2.03
C ALA A 492 -16.75 -43.58 -3.00
N THR A 493 -15.49 -43.41 -2.58
CA THR A 493 -14.27 -43.63 -3.38
C THR A 493 -13.07 -43.97 -2.47
N ALA A 494 -12.06 -44.66 -3.03
CA ALA A 494 -10.88 -45.18 -2.34
C ALA A 494 -10.18 -44.13 -1.44
N GLY A 495 -9.95 -44.48 -0.16
CA GLY A 495 -9.47 -43.57 0.91
C GLY A 495 -10.39 -43.47 2.13
N ALA A 496 -11.39 -44.35 2.23
CA ALA A 496 -12.44 -44.28 3.24
C ALA A 496 -11.97 -44.74 4.65
N VAL A 497 -12.44 -44.00 5.66
CA VAL A 497 -12.41 -44.33 7.09
C VAL A 497 -13.06 -45.69 7.31
N ALA A 498 -12.44 -46.59 8.07
CA ALA A 498 -12.98 -47.90 8.40
C ALA A 498 -13.68 -47.90 9.76
N VAL A 499 -14.56 -48.90 10.00
CA VAL A 499 -15.03 -49.18 11.37
C VAL A 499 -13.81 -49.42 12.27
N GLY A 500 -13.73 -48.66 13.36
CA GLY A 500 -12.62 -48.69 14.31
C GLY A 500 -11.60 -47.56 14.15
N ASP A 501 -11.65 -46.80 13.05
CA ASP A 501 -10.85 -45.59 12.92
C ASP A 501 -11.37 -44.48 13.84
N THR A 502 -10.47 -43.59 14.25
CA THR A 502 -10.77 -42.50 15.19
C THR A 502 -10.61 -41.15 14.50
N VAL A 503 -11.64 -40.32 14.59
CA VAL A 503 -11.60 -38.90 14.22
C VAL A 503 -11.27 -38.10 15.47
N VAL A 504 -10.31 -37.17 15.35
CA VAL A 504 -10.03 -36.21 16.41
C VAL A 504 -10.88 -34.98 16.18
N LEU A 505 -11.71 -34.64 17.15
CA LEU A 505 -12.50 -33.42 17.15
C LEU A 505 -12.02 -32.51 18.28
N THR A 506 -11.74 -31.25 17.98
CA THR A 506 -11.40 -30.24 18.98
C THR A 506 -12.60 -29.31 19.17
N ILE A 507 -12.99 -29.10 20.43
CA ILE A 507 -14.06 -28.20 20.84
C ILE A 507 -13.54 -27.25 21.92
N ASN A 508 -13.65 -25.94 21.70
CA ASN A 508 -13.13 -24.89 22.59
C ASN A 508 -11.70 -25.21 23.09
N GLY A 509 -10.81 -25.55 22.14
CA GLY A 509 -9.41 -25.92 22.40
C GLY A 509 -9.17 -27.30 23.02
N THR A 510 -10.22 -28.07 23.35
CA THR A 510 -10.10 -29.40 23.97
C THR A 510 -10.39 -30.51 22.96
N SER A 511 -9.44 -31.41 22.75
CA SER A 511 -9.59 -32.54 21.81
C SER A 511 -10.29 -33.74 22.43
N ILE A 512 -11.18 -34.36 21.65
CA ILE A 512 -11.86 -35.63 21.93
C ILE A 512 -11.63 -36.60 20.77
N ASN A 513 -11.66 -37.90 21.08
CA ASN A 513 -11.47 -38.97 20.11
C ASN A 513 -12.81 -39.68 19.86
N LEU A 514 -13.23 -39.73 18.61
CA LEU A 514 -14.49 -40.33 18.19
C LEU A 514 -14.23 -41.53 17.29
N ALA A 515 -14.54 -42.74 17.79
CA ALA A 515 -14.37 -43.96 17.02
C ALA A 515 -15.59 -44.27 16.17
N GLU A 516 -15.38 -44.54 14.89
CA GLU A 516 -16.44 -44.88 13.93
C GLU A 516 -16.91 -46.33 14.11
N THR A 517 -18.21 -46.54 14.25
CA THR A 517 -18.81 -47.87 14.49
C THR A 517 -19.62 -48.40 13.29
N GLY A 518 -19.84 -47.57 12.27
CA GLY A 518 -20.70 -47.89 11.11
C GLY A 518 -22.21 -47.89 11.42
N ASP A 519 -22.58 -47.42 12.62
CA ASP A 519 -23.93 -47.33 13.16
C ASP A 519 -24.15 -45.92 13.70
N TYR A 520 -25.09 -45.19 13.10
CA TYR A 520 -25.32 -43.78 13.41
C TYR A 520 -25.68 -43.54 14.88
N GLU A 521 -26.55 -44.38 15.45
CA GLU A 521 -27.03 -44.18 16.82
C GLU A 521 -25.93 -44.47 17.84
N LYS A 522 -25.06 -45.45 17.56
CA LYS A 522 -23.89 -45.73 18.40
C LYS A 522 -22.85 -44.63 18.31
N ASN A 523 -22.58 -44.12 17.11
CA ASN A 523 -21.67 -43.00 16.89
C ASN A 523 -22.16 -41.74 17.61
N LYS A 524 -23.43 -41.36 17.41
CA LYS A 524 -24.06 -40.22 18.10
C LYS A 524 -24.01 -40.38 19.62
N ALA A 525 -24.35 -41.56 20.15
CA ALA A 525 -24.26 -41.83 21.58
C ALA A 525 -22.83 -41.71 22.12
N ALA A 526 -21.84 -42.23 21.38
CA ALA A 526 -20.43 -42.11 21.74
C ALA A 526 -19.96 -40.64 21.72
N ALA A 527 -20.39 -39.86 20.72
CA ALA A 527 -20.11 -38.43 20.64
C ALA A 527 -20.70 -37.67 21.84
N ILE A 528 -21.97 -37.92 22.20
CA ILE A 528 -22.61 -37.35 23.40
C ILE A 528 -21.76 -37.61 24.64
N THR A 529 -21.33 -38.87 24.84
CA THR A 529 -20.49 -39.23 25.99
C THR A 529 -19.16 -38.47 25.97
N ALA A 530 -18.44 -38.48 24.84
CA ALA A 530 -17.14 -37.83 24.71
C ALA A 530 -17.20 -36.31 24.94
N PHE A 531 -18.21 -35.62 24.39
CA PHE A 531 -18.40 -34.18 24.66
C PHE A 531 -18.69 -33.91 26.13
N ASN A 532 -19.56 -34.70 26.75
CA ASN A 532 -19.96 -34.47 28.14
C ASN A 532 -18.84 -34.79 29.14
N GLU A 533 -17.91 -35.70 28.80
CA GLU A 533 -16.71 -35.97 29.60
C GLU A 533 -15.78 -34.76 29.71
N VAL A 534 -15.72 -33.92 28.67
CA VAL A 534 -14.91 -32.69 28.66
C VAL A 534 -15.69 -31.42 28.98
N SER A 535 -17.00 -31.51 29.24
CA SER A 535 -17.89 -30.35 29.50
C SER A 535 -17.40 -29.41 30.60
N GLY A 536 -16.72 -29.93 31.64
CA GLY A 536 -16.15 -29.09 32.70
C GLY A 536 -14.99 -28.20 32.26
N GLN A 537 -14.35 -28.51 31.12
CA GLN A 537 -13.29 -27.71 30.50
C GLN A 537 -13.85 -26.79 29.42
N THR A 538 -14.80 -27.29 28.63
CA THR A 538 -15.32 -26.56 27.45
C THR A 538 -16.51 -25.65 27.77
N GLY A 539 -17.28 -25.97 28.82
CA GLY A 539 -18.57 -25.34 29.14
C GLY A 539 -19.72 -25.77 28.24
N VAL A 540 -19.50 -26.78 27.38
CA VAL A 540 -20.48 -27.25 26.39
C VAL A 540 -21.03 -28.61 26.79
N VAL A 541 -22.36 -28.75 26.75
CA VAL A 541 -23.07 -30.00 27.02
C VAL A 541 -23.73 -30.50 25.74
N ALA A 542 -23.57 -31.79 25.46
CA ALA A 542 -24.18 -32.46 24.33
C ALA A 542 -25.45 -33.21 24.74
N SER A 543 -26.50 -33.12 23.92
CA SER A 543 -27.77 -33.84 24.10
C SER A 543 -28.32 -34.38 22.79
N ASP A 544 -29.12 -35.45 22.86
CA ASP A 544 -29.85 -35.99 21.71
C ASP A 544 -31.18 -35.24 21.55
N ASN A 545 -31.39 -34.63 20.39
CA ASN A 545 -32.65 -33.93 20.07
C ASN A 545 -33.68 -34.83 19.37
N GLY A 546 -33.41 -36.14 19.29
CA GLY A 546 -34.22 -37.15 18.63
C GLY A 546 -33.90 -37.34 17.15
N GLN A 547 -33.05 -36.49 16.57
CA GLN A 547 -32.64 -36.54 15.16
C GLN A 547 -31.12 -36.52 15.00
N SER A 548 -30.47 -35.60 15.69
CA SER A 548 -29.03 -35.33 15.68
C SER A 548 -28.55 -34.97 17.09
N LEU A 549 -27.31 -34.53 17.19
CA LEU A 549 -26.79 -33.91 18.40
C LEU A 549 -27.21 -32.44 18.49
N THR A 550 -27.46 -31.94 19.70
CA THR A 550 -27.41 -30.52 20.03
C THR A 550 -26.31 -30.29 21.05
N LEU A 551 -25.40 -29.36 20.75
CA LEU A 551 -24.41 -28.84 21.69
C LEU A 551 -24.91 -27.51 22.25
N THR A 552 -24.89 -27.37 23.57
CA THR A 552 -25.40 -26.18 24.25
C THR A 552 -24.36 -25.65 25.22
N ALA A 553 -24.01 -24.38 25.08
CA ALA A 553 -23.29 -23.62 26.09
C ALA A 553 -24.29 -22.67 26.78
N ALA A 554 -24.78 -23.10 27.94
CA ALA A 554 -25.92 -22.48 28.60
C ALA A 554 -25.66 -21.06 29.12
N ASP A 555 -24.39 -20.71 29.34
CA ASP A 555 -23.96 -19.37 29.75
C ASP A 555 -23.72 -18.41 28.57
N GLY A 556 -23.90 -18.88 27.33
CA GLY A 556 -23.78 -18.07 26.13
C GLY A 556 -22.35 -17.83 25.65
N ARG A 557 -21.36 -18.56 26.18
CA ARG A 557 -20.00 -18.56 25.59
C ARG A 557 -20.03 -19.10 24.15
N ASN A 558 -19.05 -18.74 23.33
CA ASN A 558 -18.97 -19.29 21.98
C ASN A 558 -18.64 -20.79 21.95
N ILE A 559 -18.97 -21.44 20.83
CA ILE A 559 -18.65 -22.84 20.55
C ILE A 559 -17.83 -22.89 19.27
N SER A 560 -16.55 -23.21 19.41
CA SER A 560 -15.56 -23.34 18.33
C SER A 560 -15.26 -24.82 18.10
N MET A 561 -15.39 -25.29 16.85
CA MET A 561 -15.26 -26.70 16.49
C MET A 561 -14.34 -26.92 15.29
N PHE A 562 -13.52 -27.98 15.39
CA PHE A 562 -12.60 -28.39 14.34
C PHE A 562 -12.46 -29.91 14.32
N ALA A 563 -12.46 -30.51 13.14
CA ALA A 563 -12.16 -31.92 12.93
C ALA A 563 -10.82 -32.05 12.21
N ASP A 564 -9.93 -32.85 12.79
CA ASP A 564 -8.68 -33.24 12.16
C ASP A 564 -8.73 -34.72 11.77
N GLY A 565 -8.67 -34.97 10.46
CA GLY A 565 -8.58 -36.33 9.92
C GLY A 565 -7.20 -36.98 10.15
N GLY A 566 -6.19 -36.20 10.54
CA GLY A 566 -4.83 -36.66 10.78
C GLY A 566 -4.08 -37.04 9.49
N ALA A 567 -2.76 -36.82 9.48
CA ALA A 567 -1.91 -37.11 8.33
C ALA A 567 -1.89 -38.60 7.90
N ALA A 568 -2.34 -39.52 8.76
CA ALA A 568 -2.28 -40.96 8.53
C ALA A 568 -3.46 -41.52 7.72
N LEU A 569 -4.60 -40.83 7.65
CA LEU A 569 -5.84 -41.43 7.15
C LEU A 569 -6.21 -41.01 5.72
N ALA A 570 -5.50 -40.06 5.10
CA ALA A 570 -5.80 -39.58 3.73
C ALA A 570 -7.32 -39.41 3.49
N MET A 571 -8.03 -38.87 4.49
CA MET A 571 -9.50 -38.86 4.54
C MET A 571 -10.05 -37.90 3.50
N THR A 572 -10.37 -38.41 2.32
CA THR A 572 -10.93 -37.59 1.24
C THR A 572 -12.35 -37.07 1.52
N ASP A 573 -13.01 -37.56 2.57
CA ASP A 573 -14.40 -37.22 2.92
C ASP A 573 -14.62 -37.15 4.45
N LEU A 574 -13.94 -36.21 5.12
CA LEU A 574 -14.11 -35.94 6.56
C LEU A 574 -15.52 -35.44 6.90
N GLY A 575 -16.17 -34.74 5.96
CA GLY A 575 -17.52 -34.21 6.12
C GLY A 575 -18.54 -35.31 6.41
N THR A 576 -18.53 -36.39 5.62
CA THR A 576 -19.41 -37.54 5.86
C THR A 576 -19.20 -38.18 7.24
N SER A 577 -17.98 -38.21 7.75
CA SER A 577 -17.69 -38.71 9.11
C SER A 577 -18.25 -37.81 10.20
N ILE A 578 -18.14 -36.49 10.05
CA ILE A 578 -18.75 -35.54 10.99
C ILE A 578 -20.27 -35.75 11.06
N GLU A 579 -20.93 -35.93 9.92
CA GLU A 579 -22.36 -36.24 9.87
C GLU A 579 -22.71 -37.58 10.55
N ASN A 580 -21.84 -38.60 10.46
CA ASN A 580 -22.06 -39.90 11.10
C ASN A 580 -22.10 -39.82 12.64
N PHE A 581 -21.48 -38.81 13.24
CA PHE A 581 -21.55 -38.54 14.68
C PHE A 581 -22.75 -37.67 15.08
N GLY A 582 -23.63 -37.33 14.12
CA GLY A 582 -24.81 -36.51 14.36
C GLY A 582 -24.52 -35.01 14.46
N LEU A 583 -23.37 -34.56 13.94
CA LEU A 583 -23.00 -33.15 13.84
C LEU A 583 -23.38 -32.59 12.46
N ASN A 584 -23.24 -31.28 12.30
CA ASN A 584 -23.41 -30.59 11.02
C ASN A 584 -22.05 -30.14 10.50
N VAL A 585 -21.69 -30.53 9.28
CA VAL A 585 -20.42 -30.15 8.64
C VAL A 585 -20.25 -28.65 8.48
N ALA A 586 -21.34 -27.88 8.39
CA ALA A 586 -21.30 -26.43 8.29
C ALA A 586 -20.85 -25.74 9.59
N ASN A 587 -20.91 -26.44 10.73
CA ASN A 587 -20.56 -25.91 12.04
C ASN A 587 -19.21 -26.44 12.55
N VAL A 588 -18.47 -27.17 11.71
CA VAL A 588 -17.21 -27.82 12.10
C VAL A 588 -16.17 -27.52 11.04
N GLY A 589 -15.11 -26.83 11.45
CA GLY A 589 -13.93 -26.62 10.63
C GLY A 589 -13.24 -27.95 10.30
N GLN A 590 -12.60 -28.07 9.13
CA GLN A 590 -12.13 -29.37 8.64
C GLN A 590 -10.69 -29.32 8.11
N ASN A 591 -9.87 -30.29 8.52
CA ASN A 591 -8.60 -30.61 7.86
C ASN A 591 -8.71 -31.91 7.07
N ASN A 592 -9.02 -31.81 5.78
CA ASN A 592 -9.29 -32.98 4.92
C ASN A 592 -8.04 -33.77 4.50
N GLY A 593 -6.83 -33.38 4.92
CA GLY A 593 -5.60 -34.14 4.68
C GLY A 593 -5.27 -34.48 3.21
N ALA A 594 -6.00 -33.91 2.23
CA ALA A 594 -5.81 -34.21 0.82
C ALA A 594 -4.45 -33.65 0.38
N THR A 595 -3.73 -34.45 -0.41
CA THR A 595 -2.34 -34.29 -0.89
C THR A 595 -2.05 -33.05 -1.73
N THR A 596 -2.88 -32.01 -1.66
CA THR A 596 -2.65 -30.70 -2.27
C THR A 596 -3.04 -29.56 -1.31
N VAL A 597 -2.03 -29.03 -0.63
CA VAL A 597 -1.81 -27.60 -0.30
C VAL A 597 -2.30 -27.02 1.04
N LYS A 598 -3.19 -27.61 1.85
CA LYS A 598 -3.53 -26.96 3.16
C LYS A 598 -3.69 -27.94 4.32
N ALA A 599 -2.76 -27.87 5.28
CA ALA A 599 -2.94 -28.41 6.62
C ALA A 599 -3.45 -27.26 7.50
N TYR A 600 -4.73 -27.27 7.84
CA TYR A 600 -5.29 -26.32 8.79
C TYR A 600 -5.05 -26.85 10.22
N THR A 601 -4.89 -25.93 11.17
CA THR A 601 -4.86 -26.19 12.61
C THR A 601 -6.15 -25.70 13.24
N TYR A 602 -6.38 -26.01 14.53
CA TYR A 602 -7.50 -25.45 15.27
C TYR A 602 -7.54 -23.91 15.19
N ALA A 603 -6.37 -23.26 15.33
CA ALA A 603 -6.25 -21.81 15.25
C ALA A 603 -6.64 -21.26 13.87
N SER A 604 -6.24 -21.92 12.78
CA SER A 604 -6.42 -21.40 11.42
C SER A 604 -7.67 -21.91 10.70
N GLY A 605 -8.37 -22.90 11.24
CA GLY A 605 -9.43 -23.60 10.51
C GLY A 605 -10.66 -24.00 11.33
N ALA A 606 -10.75 -23.65 12.61
CA ALA A 606 -11.99 -23.86 13.38
C ALA A 606 -13.15 -23.00 12.83
N GLU A 607 -14.37 -23.46 13.11
CA GLU A 607 -15.60 -22.71 12.89
C GLU A 607 -16.24 -22.38 14.23
N THR A 608 -16.63 -21.12 14.44
CA THR A 608 -17.15 -20.62 15.71
C THR A 608 -18.60 -20.18 15.59
N THR A 609 -19.43 -20.64 16.51
CA THR A 609 -20.81 -20.20 16.70
C THR A 609 -20.90 -19.30 17.92
N TYR A 610 -21.54 -18.15 17.77
CA TYR A 610 -21.78 -17.17 18.84
C TYR A 610 -23.22 -17.23 19.36
N SER A 611 -23.41 -16.88 20.62
CA SER A 611 -24.74 -16.67 21.20
C SER A 611 -25.40 -15.40 20.64
N THR A 612 -26.71 -15.34 20.77
CA THR A 612 -27.49 -14.12 20.56
C THR A 612 -27.84 -13.48 21.90
N VAL A 613 -28.37 -12.26 21.85
CA VAL A 613 -28.80 -11.51 23.04
C VAL A 613 -30.28 -11.19 22.94
N SER A 614 -30.99 -11.35 24.06
CA SER A 614 -32.39 -10.95 24.21
C SER A 614 -32.50 -9.61 24.93
N LEU A 615 -33.17 -8.63 24.32
CA LEU A 615 -33.40 -7.31 24.91
C LEU A 615 -34.76 -7.25 25.63
N SER A 616 -34.78 -6.66 26.81
CA SER A 616 -35.98 -6.52 27.65
C SER A 616 -36.10 -5.12 28.23
N SER A 617 -37.32 -4.59 28.31
CA SER A 617 -37.63 -3.33 28.97
C SER A 617 -39.02 -3.35 29.59
N ALA A 618 -39.23 -2.55 30.64
CA ALA A 618 -40.55 -2.35 31.24
C ALA A 618 -41.46 -1.42 30.40
N SER A 619 -40.91 -0.73 29.40
CA SER A 619 -41.60 0.19 28.49
C SER A 619 -41.26 -0.15 27.03
N ALA A 620 -41.99 0.45 26.09
CA ALA A 620 -41.59 0.38 24.68
C ALA A 620 -40.19 1.01 24.51
N PHE A 621 -39.35 0.37 23.71
CA PHE A 621 -38.03 0.85 23.35
C PHE A 621 -37.83 0.70 21.85
N GLU A 622 -36.85 1.42 21.33
CA GLU A 622 -36.52 1.47 19.91
C GLU A 622 -35.05 1.11 19.70
N VAL A 623 -34.79 0.20 18.77
CA VAL A 623 -33.45 -0.18 18.31
C VAL A 623 -33.21 0.42 16.94
N LYS A 624 -32.12 1.17 16.79
CA LYS A 624 -31.72 1.81 15.52
C LYS A 624 -30.29 1.44 15.16
N ASN A 625 -30.04 1.46 13.84
CA ASN A 625 -28.70 1.53 13.28
C ASN A 625 -28.02 2.80 13.81
N GLY A 626 -26.77 2.69 14.25
CA GLY A 626 -25.95 3.85 14.54
C GLY A 626 -25.30 4.44 13.28
N THR A 627 -24.20 5.17 13.48
CA THR A 627 -23.44 5.82 12.40
C THR A 627 -22.78 4.86 11.41
N SER A 628 -22.54 3.60 11.81
CA SER A 628 -21.97 2.55 10.96
C SER A 628 -22.98 1.94 9.97
N GLY A 629 -24.27 2.31 10.07
CA GLY A 629 -25.31 1.81 9.18
C GLY A 629 -25.87 0.44 9.60
N ALA A 630 -26.50 -0.26 8.65
CA ALA A 630 -27.25 -1.50 8.93
C ALA A 630 -26.37 -2.75 9.07
N GLU A 631 -25.16 -2.72 8.48
CA GLU A 631 -24.24 -3.87 8.49
C GLU A 631 -23.71 -4.14 9.89
N GLY A 632 -23.17 -3.13 10.59
CA GLY A 632 -22.65 -3.29 11.96
C GLY A 632 -23.70 -3.82 12.96
N LEU A 633 -24.94 -3.33 12.89
CA LEU A 633 -26.02 -3.85 13.73
C LEU A 633 -26.37 -5.31 13.40
N SER A 634 -26.37 -5.67 12.12
CA SER A 634 -26.67 -7.03 11.65
C SER A 634 -25.56 -8.00 12.05
N ASP A 635 -24.31 -7.58 12.00
CA ASP A 635 -23.18 -8.43 12.36
C ASP A 635 -23.10 -8.73 13.86
N SER A 636 -23.54 -7.79 14.70
CA SER A 636 -23.73 -8.02 16.14
C SER A 636 -24.96 -8.90 16.47
N GLY A 637 -25.65 -9.43 15.46
CA GLY A 637 -26.82 -10.31 15.62
C GLY A 637 -28.10 -9.62 16.08
N LEU A 638 -28.18 -8.29 15.97
CA LEU A 638 -29.36 -7.50 16.31
C LEU A 638 -30.06 -6.98 15.06
N VAL A 639 -31.32 -6.57 15.21
CA VAL A 639 -32.12 -6.02 14.11
C VAL A 639 -32.82 -4.76 14.59
N ALA A 640 -32.84 -3.71 13.78
CA ALA A 640 -33.54 -2.47 14.09
C ALA A 640 -35.06 -2.69 14.15
N GLY A 641 -35.74 -2.04 15.11
CA GLY A 641 -37.16 -2.25 15.38
C GLY A 641 -37.72 -1.43 16.52
#